data_AF-A0A954TGS0-F1
#
_entry.id   AF-A0A954TGS0-F1
#
_cell.length_a   1.000
_cell.length_b   1.000
_cell.length_c   1.000
_cell.angle_alpha   90.00
_cell.angle_beta   90.00
_cell.angle_gamma   90.00
#
_symmetry.space_group_name_H-M   'P 1'
#
loop_
_entity.id
_entity.type
_entity.pdbx_description
1 polymer ?
#
loop_
_entity_poly.entity_id
_entity_poly.type
_entity_poly.pdbx_seq_one_letter_code
_entity_poly.pdbx_strand_id
1 'polypeptide(L)'
;MSTLSQFAIFALATLSTVAAVPAADRLVFEPPDSAEAKHVVLLSGDEEYRSEESMPMLGKILSQRHGFRCTVLFAFSADGTDTIDPNNQQGLRGLDALDDADLLIIGTRFREPDAAAAKHIADYLNAGKPIIGIRTATHAFQGDGTFDGLPYNDFGLKILGETWVRHHGQHKVQGARGLPVAGKTGHPLLNGVPQFFAPSDVYGVIHLSDADEILMRGAVTESLDPASPKVAGEKNNPMQPIVWLHRYERPNGQGQGRALCTTAGAAVDFVDEGLRRLIVNGAYYLTERPVPERADVRFVDPFYPSFYGFFRDTNHWQTLGLQPEDFDLGKSPQQPDPPNSPEWNFRPRLTSLTSPLSLQCGERIALVGGSLAERMNLFGYFETLLHTRFPEKELVFRNFGWPADEVGQQQRPDNYTEIDDPLEVFSPQLFICFFGFNEHFAGDSPTELKAFTDRYRQWIAAHRTKYSKEGREARFVLVSPIAFEPTTNALLPDGQSNNAILAKYTQAIEQLAGELKLPYVDLYSASLAAFTAEPGTQYTINGIHTNEQGDRLVAGRLDEQLFPGPHPTGMDVSAFHRVREAVNDKSWFHLQDYRMLNGWYVYGGRRTWDTETFPGEYQKIRKMVKVRDRYIWDMAAGKAVPDAPDDSGTGEVFIPETMFGTRDEGFRAKREPKTLQYPTPEESMAQMTVPEGFEVQLFASEREFPQFANPTQMTFDSKGRLWVSCMINYPQWLPGAAKPGDKLLIFEDTDQDGPADKCITFYDKLICPTGFEFHEDGVLVVDEPRIIFLRDTDGDDQADEMTQVIDGIATDDTHHAMGAWEWSHGGLLYMLEGVSMSTTLETPWGPFRNKGPSGAYVLDPKSWKFRHFRTPGYGNPWCMVFDRWGQGVIGDGTNA
;
A
#
# COMPACT_ATOMS: atom_id res chain seq x y z
N MET A 1 27.00 51.23 -38.54
CA MET A 1 28.24 50.69 -37.94
C MET A 1 27.78 49.75 -36.84
N SER A 2 27.68 48.47 -37.16
CA SER A 2 28.58 47.36 -36.72
C SER A 2 27.93 46.64 -35.53
N THR A 3 27.63 45.34 -35.50
CA THR A 3 28.03 44.11 -36.25
C THR A 3 27.07 43.02 -35.73
N LEU A 4 26.37 42.21 -36.57
CA LEU A 4 26.70 40.81 -36.92
C LEU A 4 27.24 39.99 -35.71
N SER A 5 26.70 38.85 -35.28
CA SER A 5 26.29 37.67 -36.06
C SER A 5 25.66 36.58 -35.16
N GLN A 6 24.83 35.74 -35.79
CA GLN A 6 24.62 34.28 -35.54
C GLN A 6 23.79 33.81 -34.34
N PHE A 7 22.53 33.43 -34.63
CA PHE A 7 21.95 32.20 -34.07
C PHE A 7 21.61 31.25 -35.23
N ALA A 8 22.35 30.15 -35.29
CA ALA A 8 22.11 29.06 -36.22
C ALA A 8 21.00 28.16 -35.67
N ILE A 9 19.99 27.93 -36.50
CA ILE A 9 18.93 26.94 -36.27
C ILE A 9 19.57 25.56 -36.46
N PHE A 10 19.81 24.84 -35.36
CA PHE A 10 20.06 23.41 -35.42
C PHE A 10 18.71 22.68 -35.35
N ALA A 11 18.25 22.22 -36.51
CA ALA A 11 17.23 21.20 -36.61
C ALA A 11 17.83 19.89 -36.07
N LEU A 12 17.51 19.51 -34.83
CA LEU A 12 17.69 18.13 -34.40
C LEU A 12 16.54 17.32 -34.98
N ALA A 13 16.89 16.47 -35.95
CA ALA A 13 16.03 15.43 -36.46
C ALA A 13 15.54 14.58 -35.28
N THR A 14 14.22 14.53 -35.12
CA THR A 14 13.52 13.55 -34.30
C THR A 14 13.99 12.16 -34.72
N LEU A 15 14.72 11.45 -33.85
CA LEU A 15 14.84 10.00 -33.94
C LEU A 15 13.44 9.44 -33.77
N SER A 16 12.83 9.08 -34.88
CA SER A 16 11.68 8.19 -34.96
C SER A 16 11.99 6.95 -34.14
N THR A 17 11.26 6.77 -33.04
CA THR A 17 11.08 5.48 -32.38
C THR A 17 10.46 4.55 -33.41
N VAL A 18 11.31 3.72 -34.02
CA VAL A 18 10.82 2.56 -34.76
C VAL A 18 10.17 1.67 -33.72
N ALA A 19 8.83 1.65 -33.71
CA ALA A 19 8.09 0.61 -32.99
C ALA A 19 8.64 -0.74 -33.49
N ALA A 20 9.29 -1.48 -32.61
CA ALA A 20 9.71 -2.85 -32.90
C ALA A 20 8.45 -3.63 -33.22
N VAL A 21 8.35 -4.14 -34.45
CA VAL A 21 7.36 -5.17 -34.78
C VAL A 21 7.75 -6.39 -33.94
N PRO A 22 6.91 -6.89 -33.03
CA PRO A 22 7.23 -8.10 -32.29
C PRO A 22 7.45 -9.23 -33.31
N ALA A 23 8.61 -9.88 -33.24
CA ALA A 23 8.83 -11.08 -34.02
C ALA A 23 7.95 -12.17 -33.40
N ALA A 24 6.97 -12.67 -34.15
CA ALA A 24 5.95 -13.58 -33.64
C ALA A 24 6.49 -14.93 -33.10
N ASP A 25 7.78 -15.21 -33.29
CA ASP A 25 8.45 -16.46 -32.93
C ASP A 25 9.28 -16.40 -31.63
N ARG A 26 9.40 -15.24 -30.97
CA ARG A 26 10.23 -15.07 -29.77
C ARG A 26 9.76 -13.92 -28.87
N LEU A 27 10.21 -13.91 -27.62
CA LEU A 27 10.02 -12.80 -26.70
C LEU A 27 11.38 -12.16 -26.36
N VAL A 28 11.50 -10.84 -26.50
CA VAL A 28 12.77 -10.12 -26.29
C VAL A 28 12.62 -9.08 -25.18
N PHE A 29 13.49 -9.15 -24.18
CA PHE A 29 13.60 -8.16 -23.12
C PHE A 29 14.91 -7.37 -23.27
N GLU A 30 14.77 -6.09 -23.58
CA GLU A 30 15.89 -5.16 -23.59
C GLU A 30 16.11 -4.60 -22.17
N PRO A 31 17.37 -4.56 -21.68
CA PRO A 31 17.66 -3.98 -20.39
C PRO A 31 17.51 -2.44 -20.42
N PRO A 32 17.25 -1.79 -19.27
CA PRO A 32 17.13 -0.32 -19.19
C PRO A 32 18.35 0.43 -19.76
N ASP A 33 19.55 -0.14 -19.58
CA ASP A 33 20.81 0.35 -20.15
C ASP A 33 21.35 -0.68 -21.17
N SER A 34 21.34 -0.34 -22.46
CA SER A 34 21.60 -1.30 -23.56
C SER A 34 23.00 -1.25 -24.18
N ALA A 35 23.83 -0.26 -23.80
CA ALA A 35 25.19 -0.17 -24.33
C ALA A 35 26.05 -1.31 -23.76
N GLU A 36 26.37 -2.31 -24.59
CA GLU A 36 27.22 -3.48 -24.28
C GLU A 36 26.58 -4.62 -23.47
N ALA A 37 25.24 -4.71 -23.44
CA ALA A 37 24.55 -5.80 -22.76
C ALA A 37 24.89 -7.17 -23.38
N LYS A 38 25.31 -8.12 -22.53
CA LYS A 38 25.50 -9.53 -22.91
C LYS A 38 24.16 -10.18 -23.26
N HIS A 39 24.12 -10.98 -24.31
CA HIS A 39 22.90 -11.60 -24.82
C HIS A 39 22.70 -13.01 -24.21
N VAL A 40 21.59 -13.22 -23.51
CA VAL A 40 21.18 -14.51 -22.95
C VAL A 40 19.97 -15.03 -23.73
N VAL A 41 20.10 -16.22 -24.30
CA VAL A 41 18.96 -16.94 -24.91
C VAL A 41 18.42 -17.96 -23.91
N LEU A 42 17.12 -17.92 -23.67
CA LEU A 42 16.40 -18.84 -22.77
C LEU A 42 15.49 -19.73 -23.61
N LEU A 43 15.78 -21.03 -23.68
CA LEU A 43 15.06 -21.99 -24.49
C LEU A 43 14.05 -22.77 -23.65
N SER A 44 12.77 -22.57 -23.94
CA SER A 44 11.62 -23.28 -23.37
C SER A 44 11.08 -24.34 -24.34
N GLY A 45 10.60 -25.45 -23.79
CA GLY A 45 10.09 -26.59 -24.56
C GLY A 45 10.02 -27.86 -23.71
N ASP A 46 9.34 -27.79 -22.57
CA ASP A 46 9.14 -28.89 -21.62
C ASP A 46 7.65 -29.04 -21.30
N GLU A 47 7.06 -30.16 -21.74
CA GLU A 47 5.64 -30.50 -21.57
C GLU A 47 5.21 -30.93 -20.17
N GLU A 48 6.15 -31.04 -19.23
CA GLU A 48 5.90 -31.50 -17.86
C GLU A 48 6.25 -30.42 -16.83
N TYR A 49 7.46 -29.84 -16.91
CA TYR A 49 8.02 -28.96 -15.87
C TYR A 49 7.84 -27.47 -16.12
N ARG A 50 7.08 -27.11 -17.17
CA ARG A 50 6.53 -25.77 -17.40
C ARG A 50 7.59 -24.70 -17.70
N SER A 51 8.58 -25.02 -18.53
CA SER A 51 9.66 -24.06 -18.83
C SER A 51 9.18 -22.81 -19.57
N GLU A 52 8.02 -22.87 -20.22
CA GLU A 52 7.32 -21.73 -20.82
C GLU A 52 6.85 -20.70 -19.78
N GLU A 53 6.70 -21.09 -18.52
CA GLU A 53 6.41 -20.14 -17.43
C GLU A 53 7.70 -19.60 -16.80
N SER A 54 8.72 -20.44 -16.61
CA SER A 54 9.94 -20.07 -15.89
C SER A 54 10.93 -19.24 -16.72
N MET A 55 11.08 -19.53 -18.02
CA MET A 55 12.04 -18.83 -18.88
C MET A 55 11.70 -17.35 -19.06
N PRO A 56 10.44 -16.94 -19.31
CA PRO A 56 10.09 -15.53 -19.34
C PRO A 56 10.37 -14.83 -18.01
N MET A 57 10.00 -15.44 -16.89
CA MET A 57 10.25 -14.88 -15.55
C MET A 57 11.76 -14.66 -15.31
N LEU A 58 12.60 -15.65 -15.61
CA LEU A 58 14.06 -15.52 -15.47
C LEU A 58 14.62 -14.48 -16.43
N GLY A 59 14.11 -14.41 -17.67
CA GLY A 59 14.50 -13.42 -18.67
C GLY A 59 14.23 -11.99 -18.19
N LYS A 60 13.06 -11.75 -17.58
CA LYS A 60 12.73 -10.45 -16.98
C LYS A 60 13.70 -10.07 -15.86
N ILE A 61 14.00 -10.99 -14.94
CA ILE A 61 14.94 -10.74 -13.84
C ILE A 61 16.33 -10.41 -14.39
N LEU A 62 16.87 -11.27 -15.28
CA LEU A 62 18.20 -11.07 -15.87
C LEU A 62 18.27 -9.75 -16.66
N SER A 63 17.21 -9.39 -17.36
CA SER A 63 17.17 -8.17 -18.15
C SER A 63 17.03 -6.91 -17.29
N GLN A 64 15.94 -6.83 -16.53
CA GLN A 64 15.54 -5.59 -15.85
C GLN A 64 16.33 -5.33 -14.55
N ARG A 65 16.86 -6.37 -13.90
CA ARG A 65 17.65 -6.23 -12.67
C ARG A 65 19.17 -6.31 -12.91
N HIS A 66 19.60 -6.94 -14.00
CA HIS A 66 21.01 -7.32 -14.19
C HIS A 66 21.63 -6.90 -15.53
N GLY A 67 20.88 -6.20 -16.39
CA GLY A 67 21.43 -5.58 -17.59
C GLY A 67 21.82 -6.59 -18.67
N PHE A 68 21.21 -7.77 -18.71
CA PHE A 68 21.35 -8.70 -19.83
C PHE A 68 20.29 -8.40 -20.90
N ARG A 69 20.65 -8.52 -22.18
CA ARG A 69 19.62 -8.66 -23.21
C ARG A 69 19.12 -10.10 -23.16
N CYS A 70 17.80 -10.31 -23.09
CA CYS A 70 17.26 -11.66 -22.96
C CYS A 70 16.29 -11.97 -24.10
N THR A 71 16.51 -13.09 -24.80
CA THR A 71 15.59 -13.62 -25.81
C THR A 71 15.05 -14.96 -25.33
N VAL A 72 13.73 -15.08 -25.18
CA VAL A 72 13.05 -16.32 -24.81
C VAL A 72 12.46 -16.97 -26.06
N LEU A 73 12.79 -18.23 -26.26
CA LEU A 73 12.31 -19.07 -27.36
C LEU A 73 11.40 -20.16 -26.80
N PHE A 74 10.37 -20.53 -27.57
CA PHE A 74 9.35 -21.48 -27.15
C PHE A 74 9.20 -22.62 -28.17
N ALA A 75 8.53 -23.70 -27.74
CA ALA A 75 7.94 -24.67 -28.66
C ALA A 75 6.54 -24.17 -29.07
N PHE A 76 6.26 -24.15 -30.37
CA PHE A 76 5.03 -23.67 -30.97
C PHE A 76 4.17 -24.81 -31.54
N SER A 77 2.88 -24.54 -31.75
CA SER A 77 1.96 -25.56 -32.24
C SER A 77 2.24 -25.99 -33.68
N ALA A 78 1.87 -27.24 -34.00
CA ALA A 78 2.12 -27.86 -35.30
C ALA A 78 1.19 -27.36 -36.42
N ASP A 79 0.12 -26.63 -36.07
CA ASP A 79 -0.86 -26.09 -37.02
C ASP A 79 -0.39 -24.80 -37.73
N GLY A 80 0.81 -24.32 -37.40
CA GLY A 80 1.42 -23.13 -37.99
C GLY A 80 1.00 -21.82 -37.32
N THR A 81 0.25 -21.88 -36.22
CA THR A 81 -0.04 -20.70 -35.37
C THR A 81 1.16 -20.32 -34.49
N ASP A 82 1.19 -19.08 -34.02
CA ASP A 82 2.18 -18.60 -33.04
C ASP A 82 1.78 -18.92 -31.58
N THR A 83 0.92 -19.93 -31.38
CA THR A 83 0.55 -20.43 -30.06
C THR A 83 1.67 -21.30 -29.49
N ILE A 84 2.03 -21.03 -28.23
CA ILE A 84 3.00 -21.82 -27.46
C ILE A 84 2.39 -23.18 -27.12
N ASP A 85 3.08 -24.24 -27.51
CA ASP A 85 2.67 -25.63 -27.34
C ASP A 85 3.88 -26.50 -26.96
N PRO A 86 4.17 -26.66 -25.66
CA PRO A 86 5.23 -27.52 -25.17
C PRO A 86 5.08 -29.00 -25.56
N ASN A 87 3.90 -29.48 -25.96
CA ASN A 87 3.72 -30.88 -26.41
C ASN A 87 4.32 -31.11 -27.80
N ASN A 88 4.55 -30.07 -28.61
CA ASN A 88 5.12 -30.23 -29.94
C ASN A 88 6.65 -30.35 -29.90
N GLN A 89 7.15 -31.57 -30.03
CA GLN A 89 8.59 -31.88 -29.99
C GLN A 89 9.39 -31.25 -31.14
N GLN A 90 8.76 -31.01 -32.29
CA GLN A 90 9.36 -30.34 -33.45
C GLN A 90 9.08 -28.82 -33.45
N GLY A 91 8.45 -28.30 -32.41
CA GLY A 91 7.90 -26.94 -32.38
C GLY A 91 8.88 -25.81 -32.09
N LEU A 92 10.17 -26.10 -31.80
CA LEU A 92 11.13 -25.06 -31.48
C LEU A 92 11.36 -24.12 -32.67
N ARG A 93 11.11 -22.82 -32.48
CA ARG A 93 11.33 -21.76 -33.49
C ARG A 93 12.27 -20.68 -32.95
N GLY A 94 12.85 -19.88 -33.86
CA GLY A 94 13.69 -18.73 -33.53
C GLY A 94 15.12 -19.06 -33.07
N LEU A 95 15.61 -20.27 -33.34
CA LEU A 95 16.94 -20.72 -32.90
C LEU A 95 18.11 -19.94 -33.53
N ASP A 96 17.87 -19.14 -34.58
CA ASP A 96 18.82 -18.16 -35.12
C ASP A 96 19.28 -17.13 -34.07
N ALA A 97 18.49 -16.89 -33.01
CA ALA A 97 18.89 -16.05 -31.89
C ALA A 97 20.15 -16.56 -31.15
N LEU A 98 20.55 -17.83 -31.34
CA LEU A 98 21.78 -18.37 -30.75
C LEU A 98 23.06 -17.86 -31.44
N ASP A 99 22.96 -17.33 -32.66
CA ASP A 99 24.13 -16.93 -33.45
C ASP A 99 24.95 -15.83 -32.73
N ASP A 100 24.27 -14.87 -32.10
CA ASP A 100 24.87 -13.76 -31.35
C ASP A 100 24.80 -13.93 -29.82
N ALA A 101 24.21 -15.01 -29.31
CA ALA A 101 24.07 -15.24 -27.87
C ALA A 101 25.42 -15.41 -27.16
N ASP A 102 25.59 -14.85 -25.97
CA ASP A 102 26.73 -15.07 -25.07
C ASP A 102 26.49 -16.22 -24.07
N LEU A 103 25.23 -16.53 -23.78
CA LEU A 103 24.81 -17.58 -22.85
C LEU A 103 23.51 -18.23 -23.30
N LEU A 104 23.42 -19.55 -23.15
CA LEU A 104 22.20 -20.34 -23.35
C LEU A 104 21.72 -20.87 -22.01
N ILE A 105 20.48 -20.55 -21.63
CA ILE A 105 19.76 -21.21 -20.54
C ILE A 105 18.73 -22.14 -21.18
N ILE A 106 18.81 -23.44 -20.90
CA ILE A 106 17.98 -24.44 -21.56
C ILE A 106 17.18 -25.25 -20.53
N GLY A 107 15.86 -25.29 -20.72
CA GLY A 107 14.92 -26.11 -19.97
C GLY A 107 13.97 -26.82 -20.93
N THR A 108 14.52 -27.63 -21.82
CA THR A 108 13.75 -28.39 -22.80
C THR A 108 13.76 -29.87 -22.48
N ARG A 109 12.80 -30.60 -23.05
CA ARG A 109 12.69 -32.05 -22.95
C ARG A 109 12.40 -32.64 -24.33
N PHE A 110 13.23 -33.58 -24.77
CA PHE A 110 12.94 -34.40 -25.97
C PHE A 110 12.57 -33.59 -27.23
N ARG A 111 13.23 -32.45 -27.46
CA ARG A 111 13.04 -31.68 -28.69
C ARG A 111 13.74 -32.34 -29.86
N GLU A 112 13.14 -32.25 -31.04
CA GLU A 112 13.66 -32.79 -32.29
C GLU A 112 13.70 -31.67 -33.34
N PRO A 113 14.65 -30.73 -33.22
CA PRO A 113 14.79 -29.66 -34.21
C PRO A 113 15.18 -30.23 -35.57
N ASP A 114 14.66 -29.62 -36.64
CA ASP A 114 15.07 -29.96 -38.00
C ASP A 114 16.54 -29.59 -38.26
N ALA A 115 17.07 -30.01 -39.41
CA ALA A 115 18.49 -29.80 -39.73
C ALA A 115 18.91 -28.32 -39.80
N ALA A 116 17.99 -27.41 -40.16
CA ALA A 116 18.28 -25.98 -40.23
C ALA A 116 18.35 -25.38 -38.82
N ALA A 117 17.36 -25.68 -37.98
CA ALA A 117 17.30 -25.29 -36.59
C ALA A 117 18.47 -25.86 -35.76
N ALA A 118 18.81 -27.14 -35.98
CA ALA A 118 19.90 -27.82 -35.28
C ALA A 118 21.27 -27.22 -35.58
N LYS A 119 21.43 -26.60 -36.75
CA LYS A 119 22.68 -25.93 -37.13
C LYS A 119 23.05 -24.82 -36.15
N HIS A 120 22.09 -24.01 -35.70
CA HIS A 120 22.35 -22.91 -34.77
C HIS A 120 22.82 -23.42 -33.39
N ILE A 121 22.26 -24.53 -32.90
CA ILE A 121 22.72 -25.19 -31.68
C ILE A 121 24.14 -25.74 -31.87
N ALA A 122 24.40 -26.41 -33.01
CA ALA A 122 25.72 -26.96 -33.32
C ALA A 122 26.79 -25.86 -33.39
N ASP A 123 26.51 -24.74 -34.07
CA ASP A 123 27.40 -23.60 -34.18
C ASP A 123 27.68 -22.97 -32.79
N TYR A 124 26.65 -22.84 -31.94
CA TYR A 124 26.79 -22.36 -30.56
C TYR A 124 27.72 -23.26 -29.72
N LEU A 125 27.53 -24.58 -29.79
CA LEU A 125 28.37 -25.57 -29.10
C LEU A 125 29.80 -25.57 -29.64
N ASN A 126 29.98 -25.46 -30.96
CA ASN A 126 31.28 -25.42 -31.62
C ASN A 126 32.07 -24.13 -31.32
N ALA A 127 31.38 -23.04 -30.98
CA ALA A 127 32.01 -21.84 -30.44
C ALA A 127 32.50 -22.03 -28.98
N GLY A 128 32.05 -23.09 -28.29
CA GLY A 128 32.38 -23.37 -26.89
C GLY A 128 31.71 -22.43 -25.90
N LYS A 129 30.58 -21.82 -26.30
CA LYS A 129 29.85 -20.83 -25.50
C LYS A 129 29.18 -21.50 -24.29
N PRO A 130 29.02 -20.79 -23.17
CA PRO A 130 28.55 -21.38 -21.92
C PRO A 130 27.07 -21.77 -21.94
N ILE A 131 26.69 -22.75 -21.11
CA ILE A 131 25.31 -23.25 -21.01
C ILE A 131 24.88 -23.36 -19.55
N ILE A 132 23.64 -23.02 -19.24
CA ILE A 132 22.95 -23.40 -18.01
C ILE A 132 21.84 -24.39 -18.35
N GLY A 133 22.01 -25.66 -17.98
CA GLY A 133 20.99 -26.69 -18.10
C GLY A 133 20.16 -26.80 -16.83
N ILE A 134 18.83 -26.73 -16.96
CA ILE A 134 17.92 -26.92 -15.83
C ILE A 134 17.04 -28.17 -16.02
N ARG A 135 16.81 -28.90 -14.95
CA ARG A 135 15.88 -30.03 -14.85
C ARG A 135 16.05 -31.06 -15.98
N THR A 136 15.11 -31.08 -16.92
CA THR A 136 15.02 -32.03 -18.04
C THR A 136 16.03 -31.77 -19.15
N ALA A 137 16.80 -30.68 -19.09
CA ALA A 137 17.86 -30.41 -20.05
C ALA A 137 18.91 -31.53 -20.16
N THR A 138 19.04 -32.37 -19.12
CA THR A 138 19.81 -33.63 -19.14
C THR A 138 19.35 -34.61 -20.23
N HIS A 139 18.16 -34.43 -20.79
CA HIS A 139 17.61 -35.16 -21.91
C HIS A 139 16.82 -34.19 -22.82
N ALA A 140 17.46 -33.05 -23.11
CA ALA A 140 16.90 -31.93 -23.87
C ALA A 140 16.40 -32.31 -25.27
N PHE A 141 17.06 -33.27 -25.92
CA PHE A 141 16.82 -33.64 -27.30
C PHE A 141 16.67 -35.16 -27.45
N GLN A 142 15.92 -35.58 -28.45
CA GLN A 142 15.79 -37.00 -28.82
C GLN A 142 15.66 -37.18 -30.33
N GLY A 143 15.77 -38.42 -30.81
CA GLY A 143 15.66 -38.78 -32.23
C GLY A 143 17.00 -39.13 -32.87
N ASP A 144 17.02 -39.19 -34.21
CA ASP A 144 18.17 -39.65 -35.01
C ASP A 144 19.07 -38.50 -35.52
N GLY A 145 18.78 -37.26 -35.11
CA GLY A 145 19.55 -36.07 -35.50
C GLY A 145 20.90 -35.93 -34.77
N THR A 146 21.74 -35.00 -35.26
CA THR A 146 23.05 -34.70 -34.66
C THR A 146 23.37 -33.21 -34.68
N PHE A 147 24.15 -32.73 -33.70
CA PHE A 147 24.75 -31.40 -33.66
C PHE A 147 26.22 -31.50 -34.09
N ASP A 148 26.48 -31.47 -35.39
CA ASP A 148 27.83 -31.64 -35.97
C ASP A 148 28.53 -32.92 -35.45
N GLY A 149 27.84 -34.06 -35.60
CA GLY A 149 28.34 -35.37 -35.19
C GLY A 149 28.03 -35.76 -33.74
N LEU A 150 27.59 -34.83 -32.87
CA LEU A 150 27.06 -35.16 -31.55
C LEU A 150 25.60 -35.65 -31.66
N PRO A 151 25.27 -36.92 -31.36
CA PRO A 151 23.88 -37.38 -31.41
C PRO A 151 22.98 -36.60 -30.44
N TYR A 152 21.73 -36.31 -30.84
CA TYR A 152 20.77 -35.59 -29.98
C TYR A 152 20.62 -36.22 -28.59
N ASN A 153 20.50 -37.55 -28.54
CA ASN A 153 20.35 -38.30 -27.28
C ASN A 153 21.57 -38.19 -26.36
N ASP A 154 22.75 -37.85 -26.91
CA ASP A 154 24.00 -37.72 -26.16
C ASP A 154 24.22 -36.31 -25.62
N PHE A 155 23.38 -35.32 -25.99
CA PHE A 155 23.54 -33.92 -25.58
C PHE A 155 23.70 -33.78 -24.07
N GLY A 156 22.76 -34.29 -23.27
CA GLY A 156 22.83 -34.09 -21.82
C GLY A 156 24.08 -34.71 -21.21
N LEU A 157 24.39 -35.96 -21.57
CA LEU A 157 25.55 -36.67 -21.03
C LEU A 157 26.86 -35.97 -21.41
N LYS A 158 27.01 -35.53 -22.67
CA LYS A 158 28.25 -34.96 -23.19
C LYS A 158 28.42 -33.46 -22.93
N ILE A 159 27.31 -32.72 -22.81
CA ILE A 159 27.32 -31.25 -22.67
C ILE A 159 27.05 -30.80 -21.23
N LEU A 160 26.18 -31.51 -20.50
CA LEU A 160 25.82 -31.19 -19.11
C LEU A 160 26.43 -32.15 -18.09
N GLY A 161 27.03 -33.25 -18.54
CA GLY A 161 27.67 -34.27 -17.70
C GLY A 161 26.72 -35.37 -17.19
N GLU A 162 25.43 -35.30 -17.51
CA GLU A 162 24.45 -36.31 -17.06
C GLU A 162 23.26 -36.44 -18.03
N THR A 163 22.69 -37.64 -18.09
CA THR A 163 21.46 -37.96 -18.82
C THR A 163 20.32 -38.34 -17.89
N TRP A 164 19.11 -38.56 -18.43
CA TRP A 164 18.01 -39.09 -17.64
C TRP A 164 18.32 -40.51 -17.12
N VAL A 165 18.34 -40.67 -15.79
CA VAL A 165 18.53 -41.98 -15.14
C VAL A 165 17.25 -42.47 -14.48
N ARG A 166 16.75 -41.74 -13.48
CA ARG A 166 15.53 -42.03 -12.71
C ARG A 166 15.21 -40.90 -11.73
N HIS A 167 13.99 -40.93 -11.20
CA HIS A 167 13.65 -40.22 -9.96
C HIS A 167 14.38 -40.87 -8.75
N HIS A 168 15.00 -40.05 -7.91
CA HIS A 168 15.63 -40.41 -6.64
C HIS A 168 14.77 -39.88 -5.49
N GLY A 169 13.54 -40.37 -5.38
CA GLY A 169 12.50 -39.82 -4.51
C GLY A 169 11.14 -40.36 -4.96
N GLN A 170 10.09 -40.11 -4.18
CA GLN A 170 8.72 -40.32 -4.67
C GLN A 170 8.25 -39.05 -5.37
N HIS A 171 8.14 -39.13 -6.70
CA HIS A 171 7.71 -38.03 -7.56
C HIS A 171 6.34 -37.47 -7.10
N LYS A 172 6.22 -36.13 -7.00
CA LYS A 172 5.04 -35.41 -6.49
C LYS A 172 4.65 -35.66 -5.03
N VAL A 173 5.48 -36.36 -4.26
CA VAL A 173 5.26 -36.64 -2.84
C VAL A 173 6.43 -36.13 -2.00
N GLN A 174 7.66 -36.30 -2.48
CA GLN A 174 8.89 -35.90 -1.83
C GLN A 174 9.58 -34.79 -2.62
N GLY A 175 10.00 -33.73 -1.93
CA GLY A 175 10.73 -32.62 -2.51
C GLY A 175 12.25 -32.81 -2.46
N ALA A 176 12.95 -31.77 -2.91
CA ALA A 176 14.40 -31.68 -2.95
C ALA A 176 14.89 -30.44 -2.18
N ARG A 177 15.74 -30.63 -1.17
CA ARG A 177 16.45 -29.54 -0.51
C ARG A 177 17.90 -29.49 -0.98
N GLY A 178 18.24 -28.48 -1.78
CA GLY A 178 19.59 -28.24 -2.26
C GLY A 178 20.48 -27.68 -1.15
N LEU A 179 21.57 -28.36 -0.85
CA LEU A 179 22.53 -27.97 0.18
C LEU A 179 23.96 -27.85 -0.39
N PRO A 180 24.72 -26.81 -0.05
CA PRO A 180 26.12 -26.68 -0.44
C PRO A 180 26.95 -27.89 0.00
N VAL A 181 27.85 -28.34 -0.87
CA VAL A 181 28.89 -29.30 -0.49
C VAL A 181 29.85 -28.63 0.49
N ALA A 182 30.32 -29.38 1.50
CA ALA A 182 31.29 -28.87 2.47
C ALA A 182 32.53 -28.29 1.75
N GLY A 183 32.92 -27.07 2.12
CA GLY A 183 34.03 -26.34 1.49
C GLY A 183 33.68 -25.57 0.20
N LYS A 184 32.45 -25.66 -0.32
CA LYS A 184 32.01 -24.92 -1.51
C LYS A 184 31.20 -23.65 -1.21
N THR A 185 30.86 -23.36 0.05
CA THR A 185 30.04 -22.20 0.44
C THR A 185 30.62 -20.84 0.03
N GLY A 186 31.95 -20.73 -0.14
CA GLY A 186 32.60 -19.51 -0.64
C GLY A 186 32.72 -19.42 -2.17
N HIS A 187 32.18 -20.39 -2.92
CA HIS A 187 32.20 -20.34 -4.38
C HIS A 187 31.26 -19.22 -4.89
N PRO A 188 31.66 -18.36 -5.83
CA PRO A 188 30.85 -17.22 -6.29
C PRO A 188 29.42 -17.58 -6.71
N LEU A 189 29.22 -18.73 -7.38
CA LEU A 189 27.89 -19.24 -7.71
C LEU A 189 26.93 -19.38 -6.52
N LEU A 190 27.45 -19.59 -5.31
CA LEU A 190 26.66 -19.77 -4.09
C LEU A 190 26.53 -18.47 -3.27
N ASN A 191 26.97 -17.32 -3.80
CA ASN A 191 26.77 -16.01 -3.17
C ASN A 191 25.28 -15.77 -2.88
N GLY A 192 24.93 -15.63 -1.60
CA GLY A 192 23.55 -15.46 -1.15
C GLY A 192 22.64 -16.69 -1.33
N VAL A 193 23.20 -17.89 -1.54
CA VAL A 193 22.47 -19.17 -1.71
C VAL A 193 22.87 -20.18 -0.62
N PRO A 194 22.36 -20.04 0.62
CA PRO A 194 22.68 -20.97 1.70
C PRO A 194 22.04 -22.35 1.49
N GLN A 195 20.87 -22.39 0.88
CA GLN A 195 20.11 -23.57 0.45
C GLN A 195 19.00 -23.12 -0.50
N PHE A 196 18.31 -24.08 -1.11
CA PHE A 196 17.01 -23.86 -1.77
C PHE A 196 16.11 -25.08 -1.58
N PHE A 197 14.80 -24.89 -1.69
CA PHE A 197 13.81 -25.96 -1.75
C PHE A 197 13.14 -26.03 -3.13
N ALA A 198 13.07 -27.23 -3.69
CA ALA A 198 12.33 -27.53 -4.90
C ALA A 198 11.23 -28.55 -4.55
N PRO A 199 9.94 -28.25 -4.75
CA PRO A 199 8.88 -29.24 -4.65
C PRO A 199 8.94 -30.29 -5.77
N SER A 200 9.76 -30.08 -6.82
CA SER A 200 10.15 -31.17 -7.71
C SER A 200 11.11 -32.15 -7.01
N ASP A 201 10.99 -33.42 -7.36
CA ASP A 201 11.74 -34.49 -6.71
C ASP A 201 13.21 -34.56 -7.17
N VAL A 202 14.10 -35.13 -6.36
CA VAL A 202 15.54 -35.26 -6.69
C VAL A 202 15.74 -36.26 -7.84
N TYR A 203 16.61 -35.95 -8.80
CA TYR A 203 17.02 -36.90 -9.84
C TYR A 203 18.21 -37.77 -9.40
N GLY A 204 18.26 -39.01 -9.90
CA GLY A 204 19.44 -39.86 -9.77
C GLY A 204 20.54 -39.41 -10.74
N VAL A 205 21.75 -39.20 -10.23
CA VAL A 205 22.93 -38.77 -11.00
C VAL A 205 24.06 -39.77 -10.74
N ILE A 206 24.60 -40.39 -11.79
CA ILE A 206 25.56 -41.50 -11.70
C ILE A 206 26.77 -41.36 -12.64
N HIS A 207 26.78 -40.42 -13.58
CA HIS A 207 27.83 -40.31 -14.60
C HIS A 207 28.87 -39.22 -14.35
N LEU A 208 28.68 -38.37 -13.32
CA LEU A 208 29.67 -37.36 -12.96
C LEU A 208 31.00 -37.99 -12.54
N SER A 209 32.08 -37.32 -12.91
CA SER A 209 33.47 -37.70 -12.69
C SER A 209 34.18 -36.72 -11.75
N ASP A 210 35.43 -37.01 -11.38
CA ASP A 210 36.26 -36.07 -10.59
C ASP A 210 36.60 -34.77 -11.35
N ALA A 211 36.36 -34.72 -12.66
CA ALA A 211 36.49 -33.49 -13.45
C ALA A 211 35.28 -32.55 -13.26
N ASP A 212 34.18 -33.04 -12.70
CA ASP A 212 32.95 -32.29 -12.48
C ASP A 212 32.95 -31.65 -11.09
N GLU A 213 32.70 -30.35 -11.04
CA GLU A 213 32.68 -29.62 -9.77
C GLU A 213 31.28 -29.60 -9.19
N ILE A 214 31.00 -30.53 -8.27
CA ILE A 214 29.73 -30.59 -7.55
C ILE A 214 29.69 -29.47 -6.49
N LEU A 215 28.75 -28.54 -6.65
CA LEU A 215 28.57 -27.39 -5.77
C LEU A 215 27.52 -27.63 -4.70
N MET A 216 26.43 -28.32 -5.06
CA MET A 216 25.34 -28.64 -4.14
C MET A 216 24.85 -30.08 -4.34
N ARG A 217 24.33 -30.66 -3.25
CA ARG A 217 23.66 -31.96 -3.25
C ARG A 217 22.21 -31.83 -2.76
N GLY A 218 21.30 -32.58 -3.37
CA GLY A 218 19.86 -32.56 -3.10
C GLY A 218 19.46 -33.60 -2.06
N ALA A 219 18.94 -33.15 -0.92
CA ALA A 219 18.33 -34.03 0.06
C ALA A 219 16.88 -34.32 -0.32
N VAL A 220 16.48 -35.59 -0.31
CA VAL A 220 15.08 -36.00 -0.43
C VAL A 220 14.36 -35.67 0.88
N THR A 221 13.26 -34.92 0.81
CA THR A 221 12.42 -34.59 1.97
C THR A 221 11.26 -35.56 2.14
N GLU A 222 10.70 -35.63 3.36
CA GLU A 222 9.58 -36.53 3.67
C GLU A 222 8.28 -36.14 2.95
N SER A 223 8.08 -34.83 2.71
CA SER A 223 6.94 -34.26 2.01
C SER A 223 7.37 -33.09 1.09
N LEU A 224 6.39 -32.49 0.41
CA LEU A 224 6.58 -31.28 -0.39
C LEU A 224 6.61 -29.99 0.44
N ASP A 225 6.41 -30.03 1.77
CA ASP A 225 6.53 -28.84 2.61
C ASP A 225 7.99 -28.33 2.62
N PRO A 226 8.26 -27.04 2.35
CA PRO A 226 9.61 -26.48 2.40
C PRO A 226 10.33 -26.69 3.74
N ALA A 227 9.59 -26.77 4.85
CA ALA A 227 10.11 -27.06 6.19
C ALA A 227 10.27 -28.57 6.48
N SER A 228 9.78 -29.44 5.58
CA SER A 228 9.82 -30.90 5.75
C SER A 228 11.22 -31.39 6.10
N PRO A 229 11.37 -32.31 7.07
CA PRO A 229 12.66 -32.94 7.34
C PRO A 229 13.13 -33.78 6.15
N LYS A 230 14.42 -34.10 6.14
CA LYS A 230 15.03 -35.03 5.19
C LYS A 230 14.60 -36.45 5.53
N VAL A 231 14.37 -37.29 4.52
CA VAL A 231 14.19 -38.72 4.71
C VAL A 231 15.43 -39.33 5.37
N ALA A 232 15.25 -40.07 6.46
CA ALA A 232 16.33 -40.77 7.14
C ALA A 232 16.83 -41.99 6.35
N GLY A 233 18.10 -42.36 6.55
CA GLY A 233 18.71 -43.56 5.99
C GLY A 233 19.44 -43.36 4.65
N GLU A 234 19.68 -44.48 3.95
CA GLU A 234 20.55 -44.58 2.77
C GLU A 234 20.19 -43.63 1.62
N LYS A 235 18.92 -43.20 1.54
CA LYS A 235 18.43 -42.33 0.46
C LYS A 235 19.13 -40.96 0.41
N ASN A 236 19.60 -40.48 1.55
CA ASN A 236 20.34 -39.22 1.69
C ASN A 236 21.80 -39.44 2.10
N ASN A 237 22.32 -40.67 2.00
CA ASN A 237 23.67 -41.03 2.42
C ASN A 237 24.42 -41.86 1.35
N PRO A 238 25.12 -41.22 0.39
CA PRO A 238 25.21 -39.78 0.19
C PRO A 238 23.99 -39.20 -0.54
N MET A 239 23.76 -37.89 -0.40
CA MET A 239 22.78 -37.13 -1.20
C MET A 239 23.21 -37.06 -2.68
N GLN A 240 22.26 -37.05 -3.60
CA GLN A 240 22.54 -36.91 -5.04
C GLN A 240 23.09 -35.53 -5.38
N PRO A 241 24.04 -35.39 -6.33
CA PRO A 241 24.36 -34.11 -6.94
C PRO A 241 23.11 -33.41 -7.47
N ILE A 242 22.96 -32.11 -7.20
CA ILE A 242 21.82 -31.30 -7.69
C ILE A 242 22.27 -30.02 -8.41
N VAL A 243 23.52 -29.57 -8.19
CA VAL A 243 24.14 -28.45 -8.92
C VAL A 243 25.62 -28.78 -9.14
N TRP A 244 26.10 -28.69 -10.38
CA TRP A 244 27.52 -28.91 -10.70
C TRP A 244 27.96 -28.11 -11.93
N LEU A 245 29.27 -27.91 -12.04
CA LEU A 245 29.92 -27.43 -13.27
C LEU A 245 30.51 -28.61 -14.04
N HIS A 246 30.29 -28.61 -15.36
CA HIS A 246 30.84 -29.59 -16.30
C HIS A 246 31.65 -28.88 -17.40
N ARG A 247 32.73 -29.50 -17.86
CA ARG A 247 33.47 -29.06 -19.05
C ARG A 247 33.18 -30.02 -20.19
N TYR A 248 32.54 -29.52 -21.24
CA TYR A 248 32.18 -30.33 -22.39
C TYR A 248 33.21 -30.18 -23.51
N GLU A 249 33.41 -31.25 -24.28
CA GLU A 249 34.17 -31.21 -25.52
C GLU A 249 33.28 -30.67 -26.64
N ARG A 250 33.82 -29.74 -27.45
CA ARG A 250 33.06 -29.16 -28.57
C ARG A 250 32.79 -30.25 -29.61
N PRO A 251 31.60 -30.33 -30.23
CA PRO A 251 31.27 -31.38 -31.19
C PRO A 251 32.26 -31.53 -32.34
N ASN A 252 32.81 -30.42 -32.84
CA ASN A 252 33.85 -30.38 -33.87
C ASN A 252 35.25 -30.85 -33.40
N GLY A 253 35.42 -31.21 -32.13
CA GLY A 253 36.70 -31.61 -31.51
C GLY A 253 37.69 -30.46 -31.26
N GLN A 254 37.30 -29.20 -31.42
CA GLN A 254 38.19 -28.04 -31.36
C GLN A 254 38.16 -27.30 -30.01
N GLY A 255 38.43 -28.02 -28.93
CA GLY A 255 38.55 -27.47 -27.58
C GLY A 255 37.35 -27.78 -26.69
N GLN A 256 37.15 -26.95 -25.67
CA GLN A 256 36.13 -27.18 -24.63
C GLN A 256 35.21 -25.97 -24.47
N GLY A 257 34.02 -26.22 -23.93
CA GLY A 257 33.11 -25.24 -23.35
C GLY A 257 32.78 -25.58 -21.90
N ARG A 258 31.89 -24.80 -21.28
CA ARG A 258 31.53 -24.97 -19.87
C ARG A 258 30.02 -24.91 -19.65
N ALA A 259 29.51 -25.81 -18.83
CA ALA A 259 28.11 -25.87 -18.45
C ALA A 259 27.96 -25.78 -16.93
N LEU A 260 26.91 -25.08 -16.48
CA LEU A 260 26.32 -25.23 -15.16
C LEU A 260 25.06 -26.08 -15.32
N CYS A 261 24.94 -27.16 -14.57
CA CYS A 261 23.74 -27.99 -14.62
C CYS A 261 23.11 -28.07 -13.24
N THR A 262 21.77 -27.97 -13.20
CA THR A 262 20.99 -28.30 -12.02
C THR A 262 19.82 -29.20 -12.37
N THR A 263 19.55 -30.20 -11.52
CA THR A 263 18.38 -31.07 -11.66
C THR A 263 17.13 -30.51 -10.98
N ALA A 264 17.20 -29.33 -10.38
CA ALA A 264 16.03 -28.52 -10.05
C ALA A 264 15.65 -27.62 -11.24
N GLY A 265 14.45 -27.06 -11.24
CA GLY A 265 14.05 -26.07 -12.25
C GLY A 265 12.70 -26.31 -12.89
N ALA A 266 11.79 -27.02 -12.23
CA ALA A 266 10.38 -26.86 -12.54
C ALA A 266 9.95 -25.41 -12.28
N ALA A 267 8.96 -24.88 -13.01
CA ALA A 267 8.52 -23.49 -12.79
C ALA A 267 8.20 -23.18 -11.33
N VAL A 268 7.52 -24.11 -10.65
CA VAL A 268 7.19 -23.99 -9.23
C VAL A 268 8.42 -24.06 -8.29
N ASP A 269 9.54 -24.65 -8.72
CA ASP A 269 10.79 -24.63 -7.93
C ASP A 269 11.36 -23.21 -7.85
N PHE A 270 11.14 -22.40 -8.90
CA PHE A 270 11.56 -21.00 -8.93
C PHE A 270 10.69 -20.09 -8.07
N VAL A 271 9.80 -20.61 -7.22
CA VAL A 271 9.24 -19.86 -6.08
C VAL A 271 10.32 -19.62 -5.01
N ASP A 272 11.31 -20.51 -4.90
CA ASP A 272 12.44 -20.34 -3.99
C ASP A 272 13.44 -19.29 -4.50
N GLU A 273 13.72 -18.31 -3.65
CA GLU A 273 14.65 -17.21 -3.94
C GLU A 273 16.09 -17.70 -4.16
N GLY A 274 16.53 -18.72 -3.43
CA GLY A 274 17.86 -19.29 -3.53
C GLY A 274 18.09 -19.93 -4.90
N LEU A 275 17.10 -20.64 -5.44
CA LEU A 275 17.20 -21.23 -6.77
C LEU A 275 17.25 -20.16 -7.88
N ARG A 276 16.40 -19.12 -7.81
CA ARG A 276 16.47 -17.98 -8.76
C ARG A 276 17.85 -17.33 -8.72
N ARG A 277 18.38 -17.06 -7.52
CA ARG A 277 19.71 -16.46 -7.33
C ARG A 277 20.82 -17.34 -7.88
N LEU A 278 20.74 -18.66 -7.72
CA LEU A 278 21.71 -19.58 -8.29
C LEU A 278 21.81 -19.43 -9.82
N ILE A 279 20.68 -19.34 -10.53
CA ILE A 279 20.66 -19.17 -11.98
C ILE A 279 21.22 -17.80 -12.39
N VAL A 280 20.85 -16.73 -11.69
CA VAL A 280 21.39 -15.38 -11.94
C VAL A 280 22.90 -15.34 -11.70
N ASN A 281 23.38 -15.88 -10.57
CA ASN A 281 24.80 -16.01 -10.30
C ASN A 281 25.51 -16.83 -11.39
N GLY A 282 24.84 -17.88 -11.89
CA GLY A 282 25.25 -18.68 -13.05
C GLY A 282 25.50 -17.82 -14.28
N ALA A 283 24.56 -16.92 -14.61
CA ALA A 283 24.68 -16.04 -15.75
C ALA A 283 25.89 -15.11 -15.63
N TYR A 284 26.09 -14.47 -14.47
CA TYR A 284 27.29 -13.67 -14.21
C TYR A 284 28.58 -14.50 -14.34
N TYR A 285 28.64 -15.63 -13.63
CA TYR A 285 29.85 -16.45 -13.54
C TYR A 285 30.26 -17.12 -14.86
N LEU A 286 29.31 -17.41 -15.74
CA LEU A 286 29.56 -18.01 -17.05
C LEU A 286 29.83 -16.98 -18.15
N THR A 287 29.32 -15.76 -18.02
CA THR A 287 29.62 -14.64 -18.93
C THR A 287 30.81 -13.79 -18.48
N GLU A 288 31.59 -14.31 -17.51
CA GLU A 288 32.79 -13.67 -16.96
C GLU A 288 32.55 -12.28 -16.34
N ARG A 289 31.31 -12.02 -15.91
CA ARG A 289 30.94 -10.82 -15.15
C ARG A 289 31.15 -11.07 -13.64
N PRO A 290 31.56 -10.05 -12.85
CA PRO A 290 31.66 -10.20 -11.40
C PRO A 290 30.33 -10.61 -10.78
N VAL A 291 30.31 -11.74 -10.06
CA VAL A 291 29.10 -12.23 -9.39
C VAL A 291 28.81 -11.34 -8.17
N PRO A 292 27.62 -10.73 -8.05
CA PRO A 292 27.27 -9.93 -6.89
C PRO A 292 27.35 -10.73 -5.58
N GLU A 293 27.62 -10.08 -4.45
CA GLU A 293 27.56 -10.73 -3.13
C GLU A 293 26.15 -11.27 -2.82
N ARG A 294 25.13 -10.57 -3.32
CA ARG A 294 23.72 -11.00 -3.29
C ARG A 294 22.95 -10.39 -4.47
N ALA A 295 22.76 -11.17 -5.54
CA ALA A 295 21.96 -10.70 -6.68
C ALA A 295 20.48 -10.49 -6.29
N ASP A 296 19.88 -9.40 -6.81
CA ASP A 296 18.45 -9.07 -6.67
C ASP A 296 17.59 -9.94 -7.58
N VAL A 297 16.95 -10.96 -7.00
CA VAL A 297 16.11 -11.92 -7.71
C VAL A 297 14.64 -11.81 -7.30
N ARG A 298 14.24 -10.63 -6.81
CA ARG A 298 12.83 -10.30 -6.68
C ARG A 298 12.19 -10.32 -8.07
N PHE A 299 10.97 -10.82 -8.13
CA PHE A 299 10.23 -10.83 -9.38
C PHE A 299 10.10 -9.41 -9.95
N VAL A 300 10.18 -9.30 -11.28
CA VAL A 300 9.93 -8.04 -12.00
C VAL A 300 8.43 -7.83 -12.12
N ASP A 301 7.75 -8.85 -12.64
CA ASP A 301 6.29 -8.98 -12.63
C ASP A 301 5.90 -10.15 -11.71
N PRO A 302 4.70 -10.15 -11.11
CA PRO A 302 4.26 -11.26 -10.26
C PRO A 302 4.41 -12.63 -10.96
N PHE A 303 4.80 -13.66 -10.23
CA PHE A 303 5.01 -14.99 -10.80
C PHE A 303 4.09 -16.01 -10.14
N TYR A 304 3.17 -16.56 -10.93
CA TYR A 304 2.12 -17.49 -10.49
C TYR A 304 2.28 -18.86 -11.15
N PRO A 305 3.36 -19.60 -10.86
CA PRO A 305 3.65 -20.83 -11.56
C PRO A 305 2.57 -21.88 -11.31
N SER A 306 2.16 -22.60 -12.35
CA SER A 306 1.41 -23.83 -12.17
C SER A 306 2.28 -24.93 -11.57
N PHE A 307 1.66 -25.97 -11.01
CA PHE A 307 2.38 -27.19 -10.64
C PHE A 307 2.81 -27.95 -11.90
N TYR A 308 3.89 -28.72 -11.81
CA TYR A 308 4.38 -29.50 -12.94
C TYR A 308 3.54 -30.78 -13.18
N GLY A 309 3.46 -31.22 -14.43
CA GLY A 309 2.73 -32.38 -14.89
C GLY A 309 2.26 -32.24 -16.34
N PHE A 310 1.82 -33.36 -16.93
CA PHE A 310 1.41 -33.40 -18.33
C PHE A 310 -0.04 -32.97 -18.55
N PHE A 311 -0.26 -32.13 -19.57
CA PHE A 311 -1.57 -31.95 -20.19
C PHE A 311 -1.71 -32.88 -21.40
N ARG A 312 -2.55 -33.92 -21.26
CA ARG A 312 -2.78 -34.94 -22.30
C ARG A 312 -3.93 -34.62 -23.24
N ASP A 313 -4.73 -33.59 -22.93
CA ASP A 313 -5.74 -33.10 -23.85
C ASP A 313 -5.07 -32.39 -25.03
N THR A 314 -5.31 -32.89 -26.23
CA THR A 314 -4.69 -32.40 -27.47
C THR A 314 -5.10 -30.98 -27.84
N ASN A 315 -6.18 -30.46 -27.27
CA ASN A 315 -6.64 -29.09 -27.52
C ASN A 315 -6.27 -28.11 -26.40
N HIS A 316 -5.57 -28.56 -25.35
CA HIS A 316 -5.31 -27.75 -24.16
C HIS A 316 -4.57 -26.45 -24.51
N TRP A 317 -3.46 -26.56 -25.22
CA TRP A 317 -2.59 -25.43 -25.57
C TRP A 317 -3.24 -24.48 -26.57
N GLN A 318 -3.99 -25.01 -27.54
CA GLN A 318 -4.78 -24.22 -28.49
C GLN A 318 -5.91 -23.46 -27.79
N THR A 319 -6.52 -24.07 -26.77
CA THR A 319 -7.57 -23.41 -25.97
C THR A 319 -7.00 -22.32 -25.07
N LEU A 320 -5.82 -22.54 -24.49
CA LEU A 320 -5.11 -21.50 -23.75
C LEU A 320 -4.67 -20.35 -24.66
N GLY A 321 -4.22 -20.66 -25.89
CA GLY A 321 -3.92 -19.68 -26.92
C GLY A 321 -2.75 -18.75 -26.59
N LEU A 322 -1.92 -19.09 -25.60
CA LEU A 322 -0.83 -18.23 -25.13
C LEU A 322 0.21 -18.02 -26.23
N GLN A 323 0.63 -16.77 -26.39
CA GLN A 323 1.65 -16.31 -27.33
C GLN A 323 2.84 -15.71 -26.57
N PRO A 324 4.02 -15.54 -27.21
CA PRO A 324 5.18 -14.94 -26.56
C PRO A 324 4.88 -13.57 -25.90
N GLU A 325 4.08 -12.73 -26.56
CA GLU A 325 3.70 -11.40 -26.07
C GLU A 325 2.83 -11.42 -24.80
N ASP A 326 2.19 -12.54 -24.46
CA ASP A 326 1.43 -12.67 -23.21
C ASP A 326 2.35 -12.72 -21.98
N PHE A 327 3.63 -13.01 -22.20
CA PHE A 327 4.65 -13.03 -21.15
C PHE A 327 5.50 -11.75 -21.12
N ASP A 328 5.14 -10.69 -21.85
CA ASP A 328 5.89 -9.43 -21.88
C ASP A 328 5.93 -8.70 -20.52
N LEU A 329 6.75 -7.67 -20.37
CA LEU A 329 6.85 -6.84 -19.16
C LEU A 329 5.47 -6.30 -18.76
N GLY A 330 5.14 -6.35 -17.46
CA GLY A 330 3.83 -6.00 -16.93
C GLY A 330 2.77 -7.11 -17.06
N LYS A 331 3.11 -8.26 -17.65
CA LYS A 331 2.18 -9.39 -17.85
C LYS A 331 2.63 -10.67 -17.14
N SER A 332 1.67 -11.39 -16.58
CA SER A 332 1.89 -12.62 -15.81
C SER A 332 0.75 -13.62 -16.05
N PRO A 333 0.73 -14.31 -17.21
CA PRO A 333 -0.35 -15.20 -17.57
C PRO A 333 -0.38 -16.40 -16.62
N GLN A 334 -1.57 -16.86 -16.27
CA GLN A 334 -1.76 -18.02 -15.40
C GLN A 334 -2.17 -19.24 -16.19
N GLN A 335 -1.73 -20.38 -15.68
CA GLN A 335 -2.10 -21.67 -16.22
C GLN A 335 -2.67 -22.55 -15.10
N PRO A 336 -3.70 -23.35 -15.38
CA PRO A 336 -4.23 -24.27 -14.40
C PRO A 336 -3.17 -25.31 -14.01
N ASP A 337 -3.33 -25.91 -12.83
CA ASP A 337 -2.53 -27.09 -12.49
C ASP A 337 -2.90 -28.28 -13.40
N PRO A 338 -1.93 -29.07 -13.86
CA PRO A 338 -2.19 -30.33 -14.54
C PRO A 338 -3.07 -31.26 -13.69
N PRO A 339 -3.90 -32.13 -14.30
CA PRO A 339 -4.68 -33.12 -13.57
C PRO A 339 -3.81 -33.96 -12.63
N ASN A 340 -4.32 -34.25 -11.42
CA ASN A 340 -3.61 -34.99 -10.36
C ASN A 340 -2.36 -34.28 -9.81
N SER A 341 -2.27 -32.96 -9.92
CA SER A 341 -1.26 -32.19 -9.19
C SER A 341 -1.57 -32.21 -7.68
N PRO A 342 -0.56 -32.37 -6.82
CA PRO A 342 -0.74 -32.25 -5.39
C PRO A 342 -1.14 -30.82 -5.02
N GLU A 343 -1.94 -30.68 -3.98
CA GLU A 343 -2.21 -29.38 -3.40
C GLU A 343 -0.94 -28.86 -2.73
N TRP A 344 -0.36 -27.79 -3.29
CA TRP A 344 0.85 -27.16 -2.77
C TRP A 344 0.62 -25.65 -2.64
N ASN A 345 0.35 -25.20 -1.41
CA ASN A 345 -0.08 -23.83 -1.09
C ASN A 345 1.09 -22.90 -0.72
N PHE A 346 2.32 -23.25 -1.09
CA PHE A 346 3.53 -22.47 -0.81
C PHE A 346 3.98 -21.61 -2.01
N ARG A 347 3.14 -21.49 -3.05
CA ARG A 347 3.36 -20.58 -4.20
C ARG A 347 2.37 -19.42 -4.18
N PRO A 348 2.77 -18.24 -4.68
CA PRO A 348 1.81 -17.22 -5.06
C PRO A 348 0.83 -17.80 -6.09
N ARG A 349 -0.45 -17.54 -5.92
CA ARG A 349 -1.48 -17.75 -6.94
C ARG A 349 -2.11 -16.39 -7.11
N LEU A 350 -2.33 -15.92 -8.34
CA LEU A 350 -3.26 -14.81 -8.49
C LEU A 350 -4.56 -15.39 -7.93
N THR A 351 -5.07 -14.79 -6.86
CA THR A 351 -6.46 -14.99 -6.57
C THR A 351 -7.18 -14.38 -7.76
N SER A 352 -7.55 -15.23 -8.74
CA SER A 352 -8.60 -14.84 -9.66
C SER A 352 -9.70 -14.35 -8.74
N LEU A 353 -10.08 -13.08 -8.87
CA LEU A 353 -11.32 -12.60 -8.29
C LEU A 353 -12.32 -13.75 -8.36
N THR A 354 -12.87 -14.13 -7.22
CA THR A 354 -14.03 -14.99 -7.16
C THR A 354 -15.16 -14.25 -7.87
N SER A 355 -15.15 -14.26 -9.20
CA SER A 355 -15.94 -13.40 -10.09
C SER A 355 -15.70 -11.88 -9.88
N PRO A 356 -15.85 -11.06 -10.93
CA PRO A 356 -16.02 -9.61 -10.80
C PRO A 356 -16.96 -9.26 -9.64
N LEU A 357 -16.65 -8.22 -8.85
CA LEU A 357 -17.54 -7.78 -7.80
C LEU A 357 -18.83 -7.25 -8.43
N SER A 358 -19.93 -8.01 -8.29
CA SER A 358 -21.24 -7.54 -8.71
C SER A 358 -21.86 -6.67 -7.62
N LEU A 359 -22.39 -5.50 -8.00
CA LEU A 359 -23.12 -4.60 -7.11
C LEU A 359 -24.63 -4.60 -7.39
N GLN A 360 -25.42 -4.47 -6.32
CA GLN A 360 -26.88 -4.38 -6.40
C GLN A 360 -27.37 -2.92 -6.37
N CYS A 361 -28.58 -2.69 -6.89
CA CYS A 361 -29.20 -1.38 -6.80
C CYS A 361 -29.48 -1.04 -5.32
N GLY A 362 -29.13 0.17 -4.88
CA GLY A 362 -29.30 0.62 -3.51
C GLY A 362 -28.40 -0.09 -2.50
N GLU A 363 -27.35 -0.79 -2.95
CA GLU A 363 -26.48 -1.54 -2.06
C GLU A 363 -25.71 -0.61 -1.11
N ARG A 364 -25.73 -0.94 0.18
CA ARG A 364 -25.03 -0.20 1.23
C ARG A 364 -23.60 -0.69 1.41
N ILE A 365 -22.65 0.17 1.09
CA ILE A 365 -21.21 -0.12 1.08
C ILE A 365 -20.54 0.65 2.23
N ALA A 366 -19.79 -0.06 3.07
CA ALA A 366 -19.02 0.51 4.16
C ALA A 366 -17.52 0.27 3.98
N LEU A 367 -16.73 1.33 4.13
CA LEU A 367 -15.27 1.22 4.32
C LEU A 367 -14.98 1.11 5.81
N VAL A 368 -14.07 0.21 6.17
CA VAL A 368 -13.59 0.01 7.55
C VAL A 368 -12.09 -0.24 7.54
N GLY A 369 -11.38 0.24 8.56
CA GLY A 369 -9.93 0.09 8.65
C GLY A 369 -9.26 1.30 9.31
N GLY A 370 -7.92 1.34 9.22
CA GLY A 370 -7.08 2.40 9.75
C GLY A 370 -7.11 3.70 8.95
N SER A 371 -6.06 4.52 9.04
CA SER A 371 -6.03 5.85 8.41
C SER A 371 -6.08 5.80 6.89
N LEU A 372 -5.63 4.72 6.24
CA LEU A 372 -5.79 4.62 4.80
C LEU A 372 -7.27 4.68 4.40
N ALA A 373 -8.15 3.96 5.10
CA ALA A 373 -9.59 4.07 4.89
C ALA A 373 -10.11 5.46 5.27
N GLU A 374 -9.77 5.96 6.46
CA GLU A 374 -10.26 7.26 6.94
C GLU A 374 -9.91 8.41 5.98
N ARG A 375 -8.67 8.43 5.46
CA ARG A 375 -8.19 9.48 4.56
C ARG A 375 -8.87 9.51 3.20
N MET A 376 -9.53 8.42 2.78
CA MET A 376 -10.34 8.44 1.56
C MET A 376 -11.53 9.42 1.65
N ASN A 377 -11.90 9.86 2.87
CA ASN A 377 -12.88 10.94 3.07
C ASN A 377 -12.39 12.33 2.63
N LEU A 378 -11.07 12.52 2.42
CA LEU A 378 -10.49 13.83 2.08
C LEU A 378 -10.65 14.18 0.61
N PHE A 379 -10.47 13.19 -0.27
CA PHE A 379 -10.35 13.43 -1.70
C PHE A 379 -11.48 12.77 -2.52
N GLY A 380 -12.08 11.68 -2.01
CA GLY A 380 -13.33 11.12 -2.54
C GLY A 380 -13.24 10.44 -3.90
N TYR A 381 -12.04 10.10 -4.40
CA TYR A 381 -11.88 9.55 -5.75
C TYR A 381 -12.58 8.20 -5.93
N PHE A 382 -12.40 7.27 -4.99
CA PHE A 382 -12.93 5.92 -5.14
C PHE A 382 -14.46 5.89 -5.17
N GLU A 383 -15.12 6.62 -4.28
CA GLU A 383 -16.57 6.72 -4.31
C GLU A 383 -17.06 7.38 -5.60
N THR A 384 -16.37 8.42 -6.08
CA THR A 384 -16.70 9.08 -7.35
C THR A 384 -16.61 8.08 -8.52
N LEU A 385 -15.56 7.26 -8.57
CA LEU A 385 -15.42 6.18 -9.56
C LEU A 385 -16.58 5.18 -9.47
N LEU A 386 -17.00 4.78 -8.26
CA LEU A 386 -18.14 3.88 -8.10
C LEU A 386 -19.44 4.44 -8.69
N HIS A 387 -19.78 5.71 -8.36
CA HIS A 387 -21.02 6.33 -8.86
C HIS A 387 -20.99 6.58 -10.36
N THR A 388 -19.84 6.97 -10.91
CA THR A 388 -19.69 7.24 -12.35
C THR A 388 -19.63 5.96 -13.19
N ARG A 389 -19.12 4.86 -12.62
CA ARG A 389 -19.17 3.54 -13.25
C ARG A 389 -20.56 2.94 -13.25
N PHE A 390 -21.33 3.15 -12.17
CA PHE A 390 -22.63 2.54 -11.93
C PHE A 390 -23.74 3.55 -11.63
N PRO A 391 -23.97 4.56 -12.50
CA PRO A 391 -24.89 5.65 -12.22
C PRO A 391 -26.35 5.20 -12.04
N GLU A 392 -26.70 4.04 -12.59
CA GLU A 392 -28.03 3.45 -12.49
C GLU A 392 -28.28 2.67 -11.19
N LYS A 393 -27.23 2.37 -10.41
CA LYS A 393 -27.36 1.52 -9.22
C LYS A 393 -27.79 2.29 -7.97
N GLU A 394 -27.69 3.62 -7.94
CA GLU A 394 -28.02 4.42 -6.73
C GLU A 394 -27.33 3.84 -5.47
N LEU A 395 -26.02 3.58 -5.56
CA LEU A 395 -25.25 2.97 -4.46
C LEU A 395 -25.24 3.89 -3.23
N VAL A 396 -25.29 3.33 -2.02
CA VAL A 396 -25.20 4.12 -0.79
C VAL A 396 -23.86 3.82 -0.13
N PHE A 397 -22.97 4.81 -0.08
CA PHE A 397 -21.59 4.63 0.38
C PHE A 397 -21.32 5.41 1.66
N ARG A 398 -20.67 4.78 2.64
CA ARG A 398 -20.24 5.38 3.91
C ARG A 398 -18.84 4.89 4.29
N ASN A 399 -18.08 5.74 4.96
CA ASN A 399 -16.73 5.43 5.38
C ASN A 399 -16.65 5.53 6.91
N PHE A 400 -16.33 4.40 7.53
CA PHE A 400 -16.18 4.25 8.97
C PHE A 400 -14.73 3.92 9.35
N GLY A 401 -13.77 4.30 8.48
CA GLY A 401 -12.36 4.29 8.83
C GLY A 401 -12.12 5.06 10.13
N TRP A 402 -11.16 4.61 10.91
CA TRP A 402 -10.74 5.30 12.12
C TRP A 402 -9.25 5.07 12.33
N PRO A 403 -8.44 6.12 12.57
CA PRO A 403 -7.01 5.94 12.76
C PRO A 403 -6.71 4.99 13.93
N ALA A 404 -5.71 4.14 13.74
CA ALA A 404 -5.27 3.08 14.63
C ALA A 404 -6.30 1.96 14.81
N ASP A 405 -7.22 1.75 13.87
CA ASP A 405 -8.03 0.53 13.86
C ASP A 405 -7.17 -0.67 13.43
N GLU A 406 -7.25 -1.73 14.22
CA GLU A 406 -6.76 -3.07 13.92
C GLU A 406 -7.94 -4.04 13.96
N VAL A 407 -7.78 -5.20 13.32
CA VAL A 407 -8.71 -6.31 13.48
C VAL A 407 -8.78 -6.73 14.95
N GLY A 408 -9.93 -6.44 15.56
CA GLY A 408 -10.22 -6.79 16.96
C GLY A 408 -9.78 -5.74 17.98
N GLN A 409 -9.19 -4.62 17.56
CA GLN A 409 -8.89 -3.48 18.42
C GLN A 409 -9.31 -2.18 17.74
N GLN A 410 -10.54 -1.77 18.02
CA GLN A 410 -11.19 -0.59 17.46
C GLN A 410 -11.59 0.31 18.63
N GLN A 411 -10.64 1.09 19.14
CA GLN A 411 -10.87 1.95 20.29
C GLN A 411 -11.89 3.03 19.92
N ARG A 412 -12.92 3.19 20.76
CA ARG A 412 -13.94 4.23 20.63
C ARG A 412 -14.14 4.94 21.96
N PRO A 413 -14.67 6.18 21.91
CA PRO A 413 -15.19 6.89 23.07
C PRO A 413 -16.06 6.02 23.98
N ASP A 414 -16.12 6.36 25.26
CA ASP A 414 -17.00 5.66 26.19
C ASP A 414 -18.45 5.82 25.77
N ASN A 415 -19.23 4.73 25.90
CA ASN A 415 -20.64 4.65 25.55
C ASN A 415 -20.98 5.00 24.08
N TYR A 416 -19.99 5.05 23.17
CA TYR A 416 -20.14 5.45 21.76
C TYR A 416 -21.35 4.84 21.02
N THR A 417 -21.79 3.63 21.39
CA THR A 417 -22.93 2.93 20.77
C THR A 417 -24.18 2.81 21.65
N GLU A 418 -24.23 3.51 22.80
CA GLU A 418 -25.32 3.37 23.78
C GLU A 418 -26.64 3.98 23.31
N ILE A 419 -26.60 5.11 22.59
CA ILE A 419 -27.79 5.72 21.98
C ILE A 419 -28.19 4.96 20.72
N ASP A 420 -27.26 4.90 19.77
CA ASP A 420 -27.32 4.06 18.58
C ASP A 420 -25.91 3.75 18.10
N ASP A 421 -25.77 2.75 17.23
CA ASP A 421 -24.49 2.40 16.59
C ASP A 421 -24.57 2.87 15.12
N PRO A 422 -23.82 3.90 14.70
CA PRO A 422 -23.87 4.42 13.33
C PRO A 422 -23.63 3.37 12.25
N LEU A 423 -22.74 2.41 12.51
CA LEU A 423 -22.48 1.30 11.58
C LEU A 423 -23.66 0.32 11.56
N GLU A 424 -24.26 0.04 12.72
CA GLU A 424 -25.45 -0.81 12.81
C GLU A 424 -26.68 -0.19 12.13
N VAL A 425 -26.91 1.11 12.35
CA VAL A 425 -28.00 1.87 11.73
C VAL A 425 -27.82 1.92 10.21
N PHE A 426 -26.60 2.15 9.74
CA PHE A 426 -26.31 2.08 8.31
C PHE A 426 -26.51 0.67 7.76
N SER A 427 -26.31 -0.37 8.56
CA SER A 427 -26.53 -1.78 8.22
C SER A 427 -25.91 -2.18 6.86
N PRO A 428 -24.56 -2.16 6.74
CA PRO A 428 -23.88 -2.45 5.48
C PRO A 428 -24.27 -3.81 4.89
N GLN A 429 -24.22 -3.87 3.56
CA GLN A 429 -24.33 -5.09 2.76
C GLN A 429 -22.98 -5.55 2.25
N LEU A 430 -22.09 -4.60 1.97
CA LEU A 430 -20.74 -4.84 1.51
C LEU A 430 -19.76 -4.07 2.40
N PHE A 431 -18.78 -4.78 2.96
CA PHE A 431 -17.64 -4.21 3.65
C PHE A 431 -16.41 -4.23 2.75
N ILE A 432 -15.70 -3.11 2.67
CA ILE A 432 -14.37 -3.03 2.05
C ILE A 432 -13.38 -2.76 3.19
N CYS A 433 -12.49 -3.73 3.44
CA CYS A 433 -11.75 -3.82 4.68
C CYS A 433 -10.26 -3.51 4.49
N PHE A 434 -9.78 -2.44 5.11
CA PHE A 434 -8.41 -1.91 5.04
C PHE A 434 -7.66 -2.16 6.36
N PHE A 435 -7.40 -3.43 6.66
CA PHE A 435 -6.65 -3.86 7.84
C PHE A 435 -5.28 -4.44 7.45
N GLY A 436 -4.40 -4.61 8.43
CA GLY A 436 -3.07 -5.20 8.26
C GLY A 436 -1.94 -4.19 8.35
N PHE A 437 -2.20 -2.89 8.13
CA PHE A 437 -1.17 -1.87 8.25
C PHE A 437 -0.76 -1.68 9.71
N ASN A 438 -1.68 -1.44 10.65
CA ASN A 438 -1.31 -1.25 12.05
C ASN A 438 -0.75 -2.53 12.68
N GLU A 439 -1.27 -3.69 12.28
CA GLU A 439 -0.88 -4.99 12.79
C GLU A 439 0.56 -5.36 12.40
N HIS A 440 1.10 -4.79 11.32
CA HIS A 440 2.46 -5.08 10.86
C HIS A 440 3.53 -4.65 11.87
N PHE A 441 3.25 -3.63 12.69
CA PHE A 441 4.16 -3.15 13.73
C PHE A 441 4.35 -4.15 14.88
N ALA A 442 3.48 -5.17 15.00
CA ALA A 442 3.65 -6.24 15.97
C ALA A 442 4.81 -7.19 15.64
N GLY A 443 5.29 -7.21 14.39
CA GLY A 443 6.33 -8.14 13.91
C GLY A 443 5.82 -9.10 12.84
N ASP A 444 6.71 -9.92 12.30
CA ASP A 444 6.46 -10.79 11.14
C ASP A 444 6.67 -12.28 11.41
N SER A 445 6.63 -12.68 12.69
CA SER A 445 6.78 -14.07 13.09
C SER A 445 5.56 -14.89 12.61
N PRO A 446 5.73 -16.21 12.36
CA PRO A 446 4.61 -17.08 12.00
C PRO A 446 3.46 -17.06 13.02
N THR A 447 3.78 -16.85 14.30
CA THR A 447 2.79 -16.74 15.38
C THR A 447 1.96 -15.45 15.26
N GLU A 448 2.59 -14.32 14.98
CA GLU A 448 1.92 -13.02 14.81
C GLU A 448 1.01 -13.03 13.59
N LEU A 449 1.52 -13.48 12.43
CA LEU A 449 0.75 -13.58 11.19
C LEU A 449 -0.47 -14.51 11.34
N LYS A 450 -0.30 -15.65 12.03
CA LYS A 450 -1.41 -16.55 12.34
C LYS A 450 -2.43 -15.90 13.28
N ALA A 451 -1.98 -15.22 14.33
CA ALA A 451 -2.88 -14.54 15.26
C ALA A 451 -3.69 -13.43 14.57
N PHE A 452 -3.06 -12.67 13.68
CA PHE A 452 -3.71 -11.65 12.85
C PHE A 452 -4.79 -12.26 11.96
N THR A 453 -4.45 -13.27 11.15
CA THR A 453 -5.41 -13.92 10.23
C THR A 453 -6.55 -14.62 10.97
N ASP A 454 -6.28 -15.22 12.14
CA ASP A 454 -7.31 -15.80 13.00
C ASP A 454 -8.28 -14.75 13.54
N ARG A 455 -7.78 -13.60 14.02
CA ARG A 455 -8.62 -12.47 14.43
C ARG A 455 -9.45 -11.96 13.25
N TYR A 456 -8.88 -11.90 12.05
CA TYR A 456 -9.56 -11.35 10.88
C TYR A 456 -10.70 -12.27 10.42
N ARG A 457 -10.46 -13.58 10.43
CA ARG A 457 -11.49 -14.59 10.20
C ARG A 457 -12.63 -14.48 11.22
N GLN A 458 -12.32 -14.31 12.50
CA GLN A 458 -13.32 -14.15 13.56
C GLN A 458 -14.11 -12.85 13.38
N TRP A 459 -13.44 -11.75 13.05
CA TRP A 459 -14.07 -10.46 12.81
C TRP A 459 -15.05 -10.54 11.64
N ILE A 460 -14.66 -11.16 10.52
CA ILE A 460 -15.54 -11.37 9.35
C ILE A 460 -16.75 -12.23 9.73
N ALA A 461 -16.55 -13.32 10.47
CA ALA A 461 -17.64 -14.19 10.90
C ALA A 461 -18.63 -13.46 11.83
N ALA A 462 -18.13 -12.67 12.77
CA ALA A 462 -18.95 -11.85 13.67
C ALA A 462 -19.76 -10.81 12.91
N HIS A 463 -19.13 -10.09 11.97
CA HIS A 463 -19.81 -9.08 11.15
C HIS A 463 -20.82 -9.72 10.20
N ARG A 464 -20.49 -10.87 9.60
CA ARG A 464 -21.45 -11.61 8.76
C ARG A 464 -22.68 -11.99 9.56
N THR A 465 -22.50 -12.45 10.80
CA THR A 465 -23.60 -12.79 11.71
C THR A 465 -24.43 -11.56 12.10
N LYS A 466 -23.78 -10.43 12.42
CA LYS A 466 -24.46 -9.19 12.85
C LYS A 466 -25.27 -8.56 11.71
N TYR A 467 -24.71 -8.50 10.50
CA TYR A 467 -25.22 -7.66 9.40
C TYR A 467 -26.02 -8.41 8.33
N SER A 468 -25.94 -9.74 8.27
CA SER A 468 -26.80 -10.52 7.40
C SER A 468 -28.25 -10.50 7.89
N LYS A 469 -29.20 -10.43 6.96
CA LYS A 469 -30.65 -10.49 7.20
C LYS A 469 -31.27 -11.53 6.27
N GLU A 470 -32.53 -11.89 6.49
CA GLU A 470 -33.24 -12.84 5.64
C GLU A 470 -33.20 -12.39 4.17
N GLY A 471 -32.74 -13.28 3.27
CA GLY A 471 -32.57 -13.00 1.85
C GLY A 471 -31.42 -12.05 1.49
N ARG A 472 -30.56 -11.66 2.46
CA ARG A 472 -29.48 -10.68 2.26
C ARG A 472 -28.27 -10.99 3.13
N GLU A 473 -27.24 -11.58 2.54
CA GLU A 473 -25.97 -11.86 3.22
C GLU A 473 -25.02 -10.64 3.18
N ALA A 474 -24.31 -10.40 4.29
CA ALA A 474 -23.22 -9.42 4.32
C ALA A 474 -21.96 -9.95 3.60
N ARG A 475 -21.41 -9.16 2.69
CA ARG A 475 -20.26 -9.48 1.84
C ARG A 475 -19.03 -8.67 2.25
N PHE A 476 -17.86 -9.16 1.89
CA PHE A 476 -16.58 -8.60 2.32
C PHE A 476 -15.59 -8.61 1.17
N VAL A 477 -14.85 -7.51 1.01
CA VAL A 477 -13.68 -7.36 0.14
C VAL A 477 -12.50 -7.13 1.07
N LEU A 478 -11.43 -7.92 0.93
CA LEU A 478 -10.21 -7.71 1.71
C LEU A 478 -9.23 -6.88 0.87
N VAL A 479 -8.73 -5.80 1.43
CA VAL A 479 -7.77 -4.92 0.76
C VAL A 479 -6.44 -5.03 1.50
N SER A 480 -5.35 -5.21 0.78
CA SER A 480 -4.02 -5.17 1.39
C SER A 480 -3.68 -3.76 1.88
N PRO A 481 -2.73 -3.61 2.81
CA PRO A 481 -2.09 -2.34 3.07
C PRO A 481 -1.45 -1.76 1.80
N ILE A 482 -1.18 -0.45 1.78
CA ILE A 482 -0.20 0.14 0.85
C ILE A 482 1.23 -0.16 1.34
N ALA A 483 2.20 -0.03 0.44
CA ALA A 483 3.60 0.00 0.80
C ALA A 483 3.93 1.25 1.63
N PHE A 484 5.02 1.17 2.39
CA PHE A 484 5.67 2.33 3.00
C PHE A 484 6.47 3.05 1.92
N GLU A 485 6.14 4.30 1.63
CA GLU A 485 6.84 5.10 0.63
C GLU A 485 8.24 5.50 1.14
N PRO A 486 9.32 5.23 0.39
CA PRO A 486 10.64 5.72 0.73
C PRO A 486 10.66 7.25 0.81
N THR A 487 11.18 7.80 1.90
CA THR A 487 11.33 9.25 2.05
C THR A 487 12.80 9.64 2.09
N THR A 488 13.11 10.88 1.71
CA THR A 488 14.45 11.45 1.87
C THR A 488 14.73 11.89 3.31
N ASN A 489 13.73 11.84 4.18
CA ASN A 489 13.84 12.23 5.58
C ASN A 489 14.46 11.10 6.41
N ALA A 490 15.74 11.24 6.72
CA ALA A 490 16.49 10.28 7.54
C ALA A 490 15.97 10.11 8.99
N LEU A 491 15.05 10.96 9.43
CA LEU A 491 14.41 10.87 10.74
C LEU A 491 13.14 10.01 10.72
N LEU A 492 12.69 9.56 9.54
CA LEU A 492 11.61 8.59 9.39
C LEU A 492 12.14 7.14 9.41
N PRO A 493 11.26 6.14 9.66
CA PRO A 493 11.63 4.74 9.57
C PRO A 493 12.13 4.34 8.19
N ASP A 494 12.98 3.32 8.15
CA ASP A 494 13.41 2.71 6.90
C ASP A 494 12.23 2.01 6.21
N GLY A 495 11.82 2.54 5.05
CA GLY A 495 10.75 1.97 4.24
C GLY A 495 11.07 0.56 3.74
N GLN A 496 12.35 0.20 3.54
CA GLN A 496 12.71 -1.14 3.07
C GLN A 496 12.39 -2.22 4.11
N SER A 497 12.75 -1.99 5.37
CA SER A 497 12.46 -2.91 6.47
C SER A 497 10.95 -3.04 6.73
N ASN A 498 10.21 -1.93 6.71
CA ASN A 498 8.74 -1.97 6.87
C ASN A 498 8.06 -2.71 5.71
N ASN A 499 8.48 -2.46 4.47
CA ASN A 499 7.94 -3.14 3.29
C ASN A 499 8.19 -4.65 3.32
N ALA A 500 9.32 -5.12 3.85
CA ALA A 500 9.58 -6.54 4.00
C ALA A 500 8.54 -7.24 4.92
N ILE A 501 8.08 -6.54 5.97
CA ILE A 501 7.05 -7.03 6.89
C ILE A 501 5.65 -6.88 6.25
N LEU A 502 5.34 -5.71 5.68
CA LEU A 502 4.06 -5.45 5.00
C LEU A 502 3.79 -6.43 3.86
N ALA A 503 4.81 -6.88 3.14
CA ALA A 503 4.68 -7.92 2.12
C ALA A 503 4.13 -9.24 2.70
N LYS A 504 4.54 -9.61 3.92
CA LYS A 504 4.07 -10.83 4.60
C LYS A 504 2.62 -10.69 5.07
N TYR A 505 2.24 -9.52 5.58
CA TYR A 505 0.84 -9.22 5.93
C TYR A 505 -0.06 -9.20 4.70
N THR A 506 0.41 -8.61 3.60
CA THR A 506 -0.25 -8.62 2.28
C THR A 506 -0.53 -10.04 1.83
N GLN A 507 0.49 -10.90 1.85
CA GLN A 507 0.35 -12.32 1.52
C GLN A 507 -0.63 -13.05 2.45
N ALA A 508 -0.59 -12.77 3.75
CA ALA A 508 -1.49 -13.38 4.72
C ALA A 508 -2.97 -12.98 4.49
N ILE A 509 -3.23 -11.73 4.08
CA ILE A 509 -4.57 -11.25 3.72
C ILE A 509 -5.03 -11.90 2.42
N GLU A 510 -4.16 -12.00 1.41
CA GLU A 510 -4.45 -12.68 0.15
C GLU A 510 -4.83 -14.15 0.39
N GLN A 511 -4.04 -14.86 1.20
CA GLN A 511 -4.32 -16.26 1.57
C GLN A 511 -5.66 -16.38 2.29
N LEU A 512 -5.95 -15.51 3.26
CA LEU A 512 -7.23 -15.49 3.98
C LEU A 512 -8.41 -15.21 3.03
N ALA A 513 -8.26 -14.28 2.09
CA ALA A 513 -9.29 -13.99 1.09
C ALA A 513 -9.56 -15.23 0.22
N GLY A 514 -8.49 -15.92 -0.22
CA GLY A 514 -8.59 -17.18 -0.96
C GLY A 514 -9.29 -18.29 -0.19
N GLU A 515 -8.92 -18.50 1.09
CA GLU A 515 -9.55 -19.47 1.99
C GLU A 515 -11.05 -19.22 2.16
N LEU A 516 -11.43 -17.95 2.33
CA LEU A 516 -12.81 -17.52 2.54
C LEU A 516 -13.58 -17.26 1.24
N LYS A 517 -12.93 -17.41 0.08
CA LYS A 517 -13.47 -17.14 -1.27
C LYS A 517 -13.99 -15.70 -1.43
N LEU A 518 -13.33 -14.74 -0.79
CA LEU A 518 -13.67 -13.32 -0.83
C LEU A 518 -12.87 -12.61 -1.94
N PRO A 519 -13.43 -11.54 -2.55
CA PRO A 519 -12.66 -10.64 -3.39
C PRO A 519 -11.49 -10.03 -2.61
N TYR A 520 -10.38 -9.85 -3.30
CA TYR A 520 -9.14 -9.30 -2.77
C TYR A 520 -8.62 -8.18 -3.69
N VAL A 521 -8.06 -7.13 -3.10
CA VAL A 521 -7.34 -6.06 -3.83
C VAL A 521 -5.95 -5.93 -3.26
N ASP A 522 -4.95 -6.04 -4.13
CA ASP A 522 -3.55 -5.80 -3.82
C ASP A 522 -3.20 -4.33 -4.07
N LEU A 523 -3.20 -3.54 -3.01
CA LEU A 523 -2.67 -2.18 -3.02
C LEU A 523 -1.17 -2.13 -2.72
N TYR A 524 -0.61 -3.14 -2.05
CA TYR A 524 0.78 -3.13 -1.61
C TYR A 524 1.72 -3.17 -2.80
N SER A 525 1.56 -4.15 -3.70
CA SER A 525 2.41 -4.26 -4.88
C SER A 525 2.21 -3.09 -5.84
N ALA A 526 0.96 -2.63 -5.99
CA ALA A 526 0.65 -1.51 -6.86
C ALA A 526 1.27 -0.19 -6.38
N SER A 527 1.19 0.08 -5.07
CA SER A 527 1.81 1.27 -4.46
C SER A 527 3.33 1.16 -4.43
N LEU A 528 3.90 0.00 -4.10
CA LEU A 528 5.36 -0.21 -4.12
C LEU A 528 5.94 0.09 -5.51
N ALA A 529 5.28 -0.36 -6.57
CA ALA A 529 5.69 -0.09 -7.94
C ALA A 529 5.61 1.41 -8.25
N ALA A 530 4.51 2.08 -7.89
CA ALA A 530 4.34 3.52 -8.13
C ALA A 530 5.37 4.37 -7.37
N PHE A 531 5.65 4.03 -6.11
CA PHE A 531 6.56 4.76 -5.23
C PHE A 531 8.04 4.63 -5.65
N THR A 532 8.35 3.64 -6.49
CA THR A 532 9.72 3.38 -6.98
C THR A 532 9.90 3.68 -8.46
N ALA A 533 8.84 4.10 -9.16
CA ALA A 533 8.87 4.33 -10.60
C ALA A 533 9.61 5.62 -10.99
N GLU A 534 9.35 6.74 -10.29
CA GLU A 534 9.89 8.06 -10.63
C GLU A 534 10.53 8.71 -9.40
N PRO A 535 11.85 8.97 -9.41
CA PRO A 535 12.52 9.65 -8.31
C PRO A 535 11.94 11.05 -8.06
N GLY A 536 11.54 11.32 -6.82
CA GLY A 536 11.04 12.64 -6.40
C GLY A 536 9.52 12.82 -6.48
N THR A 537 8.79 11.90 -7.11
CA THR A 537 7.33 11.86 -7.01
C THR A 537 6.94 11.37 -5.62
N GLN A 538 6.01 12.07 -4.96
CA GLN A 538 5.59 11.77 -3.59
C GLN A 538 4.08 11.55 -3.53
N TYR A 539 3.66 10.36 -3.07
CA TYR A 539 2.27 9.93 -2.96
C TYR A 539 1.73 9.97 -1.53
N THR A 540 2.62 10.13 -0.55
CA THR A 540 2.31 10.20 0.88
C THR A 540 3.02 11.38 1.52
N ILE A 541 2.42 11.99 2.53
CA ILE A 541 3.02 13.15 3.21
C ILE A 541 4.16 12.78 4.18
N ASN A 542 4.20 11.54 4.67
CA ASN A 542 5.16 11.09 5.68
C ASN A 542 5.53 9.60 5.56
N GLY A 543 5.43 9.03 4.37
CA GLY A 543 5.71 7.62 4.09
C GLY A 543 4.49 6.71 4.15
N ILE A 544 3.41 7.13 4.85
CA ILE A 544 2.26 6.26 5.12
C ILE A 544 0.89 6.91 4.86
N HIS A 545 0.75 8.22 5.05
CA HIS A 545 -0.52 8.92 4.87
C HIS A 545 -0.60 9.46 3.44
N THR A 546 -1.53 8.95 2.64
CA THR A 546 -1.70 9.36 1.24
C THR A 546 -2.02 10.85 1.11
N ASN A 547 -1.36 11.52 0.16
CA ASN A 547 -1.81 12.82 -0.36
C ASN A 547 -2.84 12.60 -1.48
N GLU A 548 -3.28 13.66 -2.17
CA GLU A 548 -4.29 13.52 -3.23
C GLU A 548 -3.83 12.59 -4.37
N GLN A 549 -2.54 12.62 -4.73
CA GLN A 549 -1.99 11.75 -5.76
C GLN A 549 -1.99 10.28 -5.32
N GLY A 550 -1.64 10.01 -4.05
CA GLY A 550 -1.73 8.69 -3.44
C GLY A 550 -3.17 8.17 -3.37
N ASP A 551 -4.14 9.02 -3.01
CA ASP A 551 -5.56 8.65 -3.00
C ASP A 551 -6.06 8.30 -4.41
N ARG A 552 -5.68 9.08 -5.42
CA ARG A 552 -6.00 8.79 -6.83
C ARG A 552 -5.43 7.45 -7.28
N LEU A 553 -4.18 7.15 -6.92
CA LEU A 553 -3.54 5.86 -7.19
C LEU A 553 -4.33 4.72 -6.54
N VAL A 554 -4.62 4.83 -5.24
CA VAL A 554 -5.37 3.81 -4.49
C VAL A 554 -6.77 3.60 -5.08
N ALA A 555 -7.49 4.68 -5.36
CA ALA A 555 -8.83 4.66 -5.94
C ALA A 555 -8.85 3.98 -7.33
N GLY A 556 -7.88 4.29 -8.19
CA GLY A 556 -7.74 3.67 -9.50
C GLY A 556 -7.51 2.16 -9.39
N ARG A 557 -6.62 1.73 -8.48
CA ARG A 557 -6.33 0.30 -8.27
C ARG A 557 -7.51 -0.47 -7.68
N LEU A 558 -8.26 0.16 -6.77
CA LEU A 558 -9.51 -0.41 -6.27
C LEU A 558 -10.54 -0.60 -7.40
N ASP A 559 -10.75 0.41 -8.25
CA ASP A 559 -11.69 0.32 -9.39
C ASP A 559 -11.28 -0.77 -10.39
N GLU A 560 -10.02 -0.76 -10.81
CA GLU A 560 -9.46 -1.73 -11.77
C GLU A 560 -9.56 -3.18 -11.29
N GLN A 561 -9.20 -3.43 -10.02
CA GLN A 561 -9.17 -4.78 -9.47
C GLN A 561 -10.55 -5.27 -9.02
N LEU A 562 -11.48 -4.39 -8.61
CA LEU A 562 -12.83 -4.83 -8.25
C LEU A 562 -13.74 -5.03 -9.45
N PHE A 563 -13.54 -4.25 -10.53
CA PHE A 563 -14.42 -4.21 -11.70
C PHE A 563 -13.63 -4.40 -13.00
N PRO A 564 -13.36 -5.66 -13.40
CA PRO A 564 -12.66 -5.96 -14.64
C PRO A 564 -13.36 -5.35 -15.87
N GLY A 565 -12.61 -4.55 -16.61
CA GLY A 565 -13.07 -3.84 -17.80
C GLY A 565 -12.80 -2.34 -17.74
N PRO A 566 -12.73 -1.66 -18.89
CA PRO A 566 -12.46 -0.22 -18.92
C PRO A 566 -13.52 0.53 -18.12
N HIS A 567 -13.09 1.58 -17.41
CA HIS A 567 -14.01 2.52 -16.80
C HIS A 567 -14.81 3.24 -17.90
N PRO A 568 -16.13 3.43 -17.76
CA PRO A 568 -16.91 4.15 -18.77
C PRO A 568 -16.34 5.55 -19.05
N THR A 569 -15.90 5.82 -20.28
CA THR A 569 -15.21 7.07 -20.65
C THR A 569 -16.14 8.19 -21.13
N GLY A 570 -17.41 8.18 -20.69
CA GLY A 570 -18.44 9.09 -21.19
C GLY A 570 -18.58 10.43 -20.45
N MET A 571 -17.99 10.56 -19.26
CA MET A 571 -18.07 11.76 -18.43
C MET A 571 -16.85 12.66 -18.66
N ASP A 572 -17.08 13.95 -18.89
CA ASP A 572 -15.98 14.90 -18.97
C ASP A 572 -15.36 15.17 -17.58
N VAL A 573 -14.12 15.68 -17.59
CA VAL A 573 -13.34 15.92 -16.37
C VAL A 573 -14.03 16.91 -15.42
N SER A 574 -14.70 17.94 -15.94
CA SER A 574 -15.41 18.93 -15.11
C SER A 574 -16.62 18.29 -14.41
N ALA A 575 -17.38 17.45 -15.10
CA ALA A 575 -18.47 16.70 -14.52
C ALA A 575 -17.98 15.73 -13.42
N PHE A 576 -16.87 15.02 -13.64
CA PHE A 576 -16.26 14.16 -12.62
C PHE A 576 -15.87 14.96 -11.36
N HIS A 577 -15.25 16.14 -11.53
CA HIS A 577 -14.88 17.00 -10.41
C HIS A 577 -16.11 17.49 -9.62
N ARG A 578 -17.21 17.85 -10.29
CA ARG A 578 -18.45 18.25 -9.60
C ARG A 578 -19.08 17.12 -8.79
N VAL A 579 -19.06 15.89 -9.32
CA VAL A 579 -19.51 14.70 -8.56
C VAL A 579 -18.63 14.50 -7.34
N ARG A 580 -17.31 14.60 -7.50
CA ARG A 580 -16.34 14.46 -6.41
C ARG A 580 -16.49 15.53 -5.33
N GLU A 581 -16.74 16.78 -5.71
CA GLU A 581 -17.03 17.86 -4.76
C GLU A 581 -18.25 17.55 -3.88
N ALA A 582 -19.33 17.02 -4.47
CA ALA A 582 -20.50 16.59 -3.70
C ALA A 582 -20.24 15.34 -2.85
N VAL A 583 -19.39 14.41 -3.32
CA VAL A 583 -18.91 13.28 -2.51
C VAL A 583 -18.16 13.79 -1.27
N ASN A 584 -17.23 14.73 -1.43
CA ASN A 584 -16.48 15.31 -0.31
C ASN A 584 -17.38 16.10 0.64
N ASP A 585 -18.36 16.84 0.10
CA ASP A 585 -19.39 17.50 0.90
C ASP A 585 -20.16 16.50 1.76
N LYS A 586 -20.64 15.41 1.15
CA LYS A 586 -21.33 14.30 1.84
C LYS A 586 -20.44 13.66 2.91
N SER A 587 -19.17 13.39 2.62
CA SER A 587 -18.22 12.81 3.57
C SER A 587 -18.06 13.69 4.81
N TRP A 588 -18.02 15.02 4.65
CA TRP A 588 -17.98 15.96 5.78
C TRP A 588 -19.20 15.82 6.70
N PHE A 589 -20.42 15.75 6.14
CA PHE A 589 -21.64 15.54 6.96
C PHE A 589 -21.67 14.16 7.60
N HIS A 590 -21.19 13.13 6.92
CA HIS A 590 -21.11 11.79 7.48
C HIS A 590 -20.13 11.73 8.67
N LEU A 591 -19.01 12.45 8.62
CA LEU A 591 -18.09 12.58 9.75
C LEU A 591 -18.79 13.10 11.02
N GLN A 592 -19.75 14.03 10.86
CA GLN A 592 -20.55 14.53 11.98
C GLN A 592 -21.54 13.50 12.56
N ASP A 593 -21.70 12.32 11.95
CA ASP A 593 -22.50 11.20 12.48
C ASP A 593 -21.59 10.24 13.27
N TYR A 594 -20.57 9.66 12.65
CA TYR A 594 -19.76 8.64 13.34
C TYR A 594 -18.60 9.22 14.18
N ARG A 595 -18.24 10.50 14.04
CA ARG A 595 -17.21 11.21 14.83
C ARG A 595 -17.66 12.61 15.23
N MET A 596 -18.88 12.71 15.75
CA MET A 596 -19.42 14.00 16.21
C MET A 596 -18.55 14.60 17.33
N LEU A 597 -18.39 15.93 17.29
CA LEU A 597 -17.81 16.69 18.39
C LEU A 597 -18.70 16.62 19.64
N ASN A 598 -18.08 16.76 20.81
CA ASN A 598 -18.74 16.66 22.11
C ASN A 598 -19.42 15.32 22.37
N GLY A 599 -18.83 14.23 21.86
CA GLY A 599 -19.26 12.85 22.09
C GLY A 599 -19.69 12.49 23.51
N TRP A 600 -19.07 13.08 24.53
CA TRP A 600 -19.37 12.85 25.94
C TRP A 600 -20.75 13.39 26.38
N TYR A 601 -21.25 14.43 25.72
CA TYR A 601 -22.63 14.92 25.87
C TYR A 601 -23.61 14.13 25.01
N VAL A 602 -23.12 13.68 23.87
CA VAL A 602 -23.87 12.87 22.92
C VAL A 602 -24.16 11.50 23.51
N TYR A 603 -23.15 10.66 23.66
CA TYR A 603 -23.24 9.28 24.11
C TYR A 603 -22.65 9.04 25.51
N GLY A 604 -21.83 9.94 26.05
CA GLY A 604 -21.14 9.76 27.34
C GLY A 604 -21.96 10.10 28.59
N GLY A 605 -21.28 10.49 29.67
CA GLY A 605 -21.85 10.57 31.03
C GLY A 605 -22.47 11.91 31.45
N ARG A 606 -22.41 12.98 30.65
CA ARG A 606 -22.88 14.35 31.04
C ARG A 606 -24.25 14.73 30.46
N ARG A 607 -25.19 13.79 30.42
CA ARG A 607 -26.48 13.90 29.69
C ARG A 607 -27.60 14.65 30.44
N THR A 608 -27.36 15.86 30.95
CA THR A 608 -28.33 16.54 31.83
C THR A 608 -29.63 17.03 31.16
N TRP A 609 -29.64 17.27 29.84
CA TRP A 609 -30.84 17.60 29.02
C TRP A 609 -30.84 16.92 27.63
N ASP A 610 -29.92 15.97 27.43
CA ASP A 610 -29.39 15.59 26.12
C ASP A 610 -30.04 14.35 25.49
N THR A 611 -31.22 13.96 25.99
CA THR A 611 -32.02 12.88 25.39
C THR A 611 -32.87 13.36 24.21
N GLU A 612 -33.06 14.67 24.04
CA GLU A 612 -33.90 15.27 22.99
C GLU A 612 -33.06 15.96 21.91
N THR A 613 -32.03 16.71 22.29
CA THR A 613 -31.16 17.49 21.38
C THR A 613 -30.37 16.59 20.42
N PHE A 614 -29.41 15.82 20.94
CA PHE A 614 -28.47 15.07 20.11
C PHE A 614 -29.10 13.94 19.28
N PRO A 615 -30.09 13.17 19.79
CA PRO A 615 -30.79 12.20 18.93
C PRO A 615 -31.52 12.85 17.75
N GLY A 616 -32.07 14.06 17.92
CA GLY A 616 -32.68 14.82 16.83
C GLY A 616 -31.65 15.30 15.81
N GLU A 617 -30.49 15.76 16.29
CA GLU A 617 -29.35 16.16 15.46
C GLU A 617 -28.84 15.01 14.58
N TYR A 618 -28.63 13.82 15.16
CA TYR A 618 -28.26 12.61 14.41
C TYR A 618 -29.20 12.31 13.25
N GLN A 619 -30.50 12.35 13.53
CA GLN A 619 -31.52 12.08 12.51
C GLN A 619 -31.49 13.12 11.40
N LYS A 620 -31.28 14.40 11.74
CA LYS A 620 -31.17 15.48 10.75
C LYS A 620 -29.90 15.32 9.90
N ILE A 621 -28.74 15.10 10.51
CA ILE A 621 -27.46 14.87 9.80
C ILE A 621 -27.63 13.72 8.80
N ARG A 622 -28.15 12.57 9.22
CA ARG A 622 -28.36 11.41 8.32
C ARG A 622 -29.32 11.72 7.17
N LYS A 623 -30.31 12.59 7.35
CA LYS A 623 -31.18 13.07 6.25
C LYS A 623 -30.44 14.01 5.31
N MET A 624 -29.62 14.93 5.82
CA MET A 624 -28.76 15.79 5.00
C MET A 624 -27.80 14.94 4.15
N VAL A 625 -27.21 13.89 4.72
CA VAL A 625 -26.37 12.95 3.94
C VAL A 625 -27.19 12.24 2.84
N LYS A 626 -28.45 11.86 3.10
CA LYS A 626 -29.34 11.27 2.07
C LYS A 626 -29.71 12.25 0.94
N VAL A 627 -29.85 13.54 1.24
CA VAL A 627 -30.03 14.58 0.19
C VAL A 627 -28.84 14.54 -0.76
N ARG A 628 -27.62 14.44 -0.21
CA ARG A 628 -26.39 14.37 -1.00
C ARG A 628 -26.23 13.05 -1.75
N ASP A 629 -26.64 11.91 -1.18
CA ASP A 629 -26.70 10.64 -1.91
C ASP A 629 -27.51 10.81 -3.21
N ARG A 630 -28.75 11.35 -3.11
CA ARG A 630 -29.61 11.60 -4.27
C ARG A 630 -28.98 12.59 -5.26
N TYR A 631 -28.40 13.67 -4.76
CA TYR A 631 -27.73 14.68 -5.57
C TYR A 631 -26.57 14.08 -6.38
N ILE A 632 -25.73 13.25 -5.75
CA ILE A 632 -24.62 12.52 -6.39
C ILE A 632 -25.14 11.56 -7.45
N TRP A 633 -26.19 10.77 -7.16
CA TRP A 633 -26.77 9.83 -8.12
C TRP A 633 -27.30 10.54 -9.38
N ASP A 634 -28.02 11.64 -9.18
CA ASP A 634 -28.60 12.40 -10.29
C ASP A 634 -27.51 13.04 -11.15
N MET A 635 -26.45 13.60 -10.53
CA MET A 635 -25.28 14.10 -11.26
C MET A 635 -24.53 13.01 -12.02
N ALA A 636 -24.25 11.87 -11.37
CA ALA A 636 -23.53 10.76 -11.99
C ALA A 636 -24.32 10.18 -13.19
N ALA A 637 -25.65 10.18 -13.11
CA ALA A 637 -26.54 9.79 -14.20
C ALA A 637 -26.73 10.88 -15.28
N GLY A 638 -26.06 12.03 -15.18
CA GLY A 638 -26.14 13.13 -16.13
C GLY A 638 -27.48 13.89 -16.10
N LYS A 639 -28.25 13.79 -15.01
CA LYS A 639 -29.49 14.55 -14.83
C LYS A 639 -29.20 15.98 -14.40
N ALA A 640 -30.11 16.89 -14.71
CA ALA A 640 -30.04 18.25 -14.20
C ALA A 640 -30.26 18.27 -12.68
N VAL A 641 -29.37 18.92 -11.97
CA VAL A 641 -29.46 19.15 -10.52
C VAL A 641 -29.44 20.66 -10.22
N PRO A 642 -29.99 21.10 -9.07
CA PRO A 642 -29.85 22.49 -8.61
C PRO A 642 -28.38 22.87 -8.36
N ASP A 643 -28.09 24.16 -8.15
CA ASP A 643 -26.72 24.63 -7.87
C ASP A 643 -26.15 24.12 -6.52
N ALA A 644 -27.04 23.77 -5.57
CA ALA A 644 -26.66 23.23 -4.27
C ALA A 644 -27.72 22.21 -3.76
N PRO A 645 -27.32 21.26 -2.89
CA PRO A 645 -28.26 20.39 -2.18
C PRO A 645 -29.27 21.17 -1.32
N ASP A 646 -30.53 20.73 -1.26
CA ASP A 646 -31.61 21.36 -0.47
C ASP A 646 -31.87 20.60 0.84
N ASP A 647 -31.46 21.19 1.96
CA ASP A 647 -31.63 20.62 3.29
C ASP A 647 -32.91 21.08 4.01
N SER A 648 -33.75 21.91 3.40
CA SER A 648 -34.96 22.46 4.04
C SER A 648 -35.95 21.37 4.47
N GLY A 649 -35.94 20.21 3.81
CA GLY A 649 -36.77 19.05 4.13
C GLY A 649 -36.20 18.10 5.19
N THR A 650 -35.05 18.41 5.80
CA THR A 650 -34.35 17.48 6.72
C THR A 650 -34.87 17.54 8.17
N GLY A 651 -35.76 18.49 8.47
CA GLY A 651 -36.40 18.66 9.77
C GLY A 651 -35.69 19.68 10.66
N GLU A 652 -36.31 19.96 11.80
CA GLU A 652 -35.79 20.92 12.79
C GLU A 652 -34.99 20.22 13.88
N VAL A 653 -34.05 20.97 14.48
CA VAL A 653 -33.33 20.56 15.70
C VAL A 653 -34.03 21.17 16.92
N PHE A 654 -33.92 20.51 18.06
CA PHE A 654 -34.42 21.07 19.32
C PHE A 654 -33.48 22.16 19.81
N ILE A 655 -34.02 23.35 20.11
CA ILE A 655 -33.25 24.45 20.69
C ILE A 655 -33.54 24.49 22.19
N PRO A 656 -32.59 24.12 23.06
CA PRO A 656 -32.81 24.12 24.49
C PRO A 656 -32.96 25.55 25.03
N GLU A 657 -33.85 25.74 26.01
CA GLU A 657 -33.96 27.00 26.74
C GLU A 657 -32.75 27.17 27.70
N THR A 658 -32.32 28.41 27.89
CA THR A 658 -31.23 28.71 28.84
C THR A 658 -31.65 28.38 30.28
N MET A 659 -30.74 27.73 31.02
CA MET A 659 -30.95 27.45 32.45
C MET A 659 -30.57 28.63 33.35
N PHE A 660 -30.04 29.70 32.78
CA PHE A 660 -29.72 30.91 33.51
C PHE A 660 -30.99 31.45 34.19
N GLY A 661 -30.95 31.59 35.50
CA GLY A 661 -32.08 32.13 36.24
C GLY A 661 -33.17 31.13 36.62
N THR A 662 -33.14 29.89 36.11
CA THR A 662 -34.25 28.92 36.28
C THR A 662 -34.04 27.95 37.45
N ARG A 663 -32.81 27.79 37.95
CA ARG A 663 -32.48 26.92 39.10
C ARG A 663 -32.82 27.57 40.44
N ASP A 664 -32.78 26.78 41.51
CA ASP A 664 -33.05 27.26 42.87
C ASP A 664 -31.97 28.24 43.36
N GLU A 665 -32.33 29.14 44.29
CA GLU A 665 -31.42 30.16 44.82
C GLU A 665 -30.17 29.56 45.50
N GLY A 666 -30.28 28.36 46.08
CA GLY A 666 -29.15 27.67 46.71
C GLY A 666 -28.07 27.30 45.71
N PHE A 667 -28.46 26.82 44.54
CA PHE A 667 -27.55 26.60 43.42
C PHE A 667 -26.98 27.91 42.86
N ARG A 668 -27.84 28.94 42.69
CA ARG A 668 -27.51 30.16 41.95
C ARG A 668 -26.66 31.16 42.73
N ALA A 669 -26.81 31.27 44.05
CA ALA A 669 -26.26 32.36 44.87
C ALA A 669 -24.73 32.59 44.76
N LYS A 670 -23.97 31.61 44.27
CA LYS A 670 -22.52 31.70 44.04
C LYS A 670 -22.08 31.33 42.62
N ARG A 671 -23.03 31.12 41.71
CA ARG A 671 -22.76 30.61 40.34
C ARG A 671 -23.31 31.50 39.25
N GLU A 672 -24.37 32.25 39.54
CA GLU A 672 -25.03 33.10 38.57
C GLU A 672 -25.14 34.53 39.08
N PRO A 673 -24.83 35.54 38.24
CA PRO A 673 -25.20 36.90 38.57
C PRO A 673 -26.73 37.05 38.62
N LYS A 674 -27.22 37.98 39.44
CA LYS A 674 -28.66 38.33 39.46
C LYS A 674 -29.11 39.00 38.16
N THR A 675 -28.20 39.72 37.52
CA THR A 675 -28.39 40.42 36.24
C THR A 675 -27.18 40.19 35.37
N LEU A 676 -27.37 39.74 34.13
CA LEU A 676 -26.31 39.68 33.14
C LEU A 676 -25.86 41.10 32.79
N GLN A 677 -24.59 41.40 33.03
CA GLN A 677 -23.94 42.65 32.66
C GLN A 677 -22.64 42.30 31.95
N TYR A 678 -22.47 42.83 30.73
CA TYR A 678 -21.25 42.68 29.94
C TYR A 678 -20.48 44.00 30.04
N PRO A 679 -19.40 44.08 30.83
CA PRO A 679 -18.65 45.31 30.98
C PRO A 679 -18.00 45.73 29.66
N THR A 680 -17.88 47.04 29.45
CA THR A 680 -16.97 47.59 28.44
C THR A 680 -15.52 47.19 28.73
N PRO A 681 -14.61 47.21 27.74
CA PRO A 681 -13.19 46.97 28.01
C PRO A 681 -12.64 47.85 29.14
N GLU A 682 -12.99 49.13 29.16
CA GLU A 682 -12.57 50.10 30.18
C GLU A 682 -13.12 49.74 31.57
N GLU A 683 -14.40 49.36 31.65
CA GLU A 683 -15.02 48.91 32.90
C GLU A 683 -14.41 47.60 33.40
N SER A 684 -14.04 46.68 32.49
CA SER A 684 -13.39 45.42 32.83
C SER A 684 -11.98 45.66 33.37
N MET A 685 -11.18 46.51 32.72
CA MET A 685 -9.85 46.88 33.20
C MET A 685 -9.91 47.57 34.57
N ALA A 686 -10.90 48.45 34.80
CA ALA A 686 -11.09 49.12 36.10
C ALA A 686 -11.45 48.16 37.25
N GLN A 687 -11.92 46.95 36.93
CA GLN A 687 -12.24 45.91 37.92
C GLN A 687 -11.05 44.99 38.23
N MET A 688 -9.97 45.04 37.43
CA MET A 688 -8.79 44.21 37.63
C MET A 688 -7.87 44.78 38.70
N THR A 689 -7.25 43.90 39.48
CA THR A 689 -6.16 44.25 40.40
C THR A 689 -4.88 43.60 39.90
N VAL A 690 -3.84 44.39 39.65
CA VAL A 690 -2.54 43.90 39.18
C VAL A 690 -1.44 44.11 40.24
N PRO A 691 -0.36 43.30 40.23
CA PRO A 691 0.78 43.51 41.11
C PRO A 691 1.45 44.88 40.92
N GLU A 692 2.20 45.35 41.93
CA GLU A 692 2.96 46.59 41.82
C GLU A 692 3.95 46.54 40.64
N GLY A 693 3.94 47.61 39.82
CA GLY A 693 4.78 47.72 38.63
C GLY A 693 4.17 47.13 37.35
N PHE A 694 2.95 46.60 37.40
CA PHE A 694 2.20 46.13 36.21
C PHE A 694 1.05 47.09 35.86
N GLU A 695 0.68 47.12 34.58
CA GLU A 695 -0.50 47.79 34.06
C GLU A 695 -1.29 46.84 33.13
N VAL A 696 -2.58 47.11 32.93
CA VAL A 696 -3.42 46.41 31.94
C VAL A 696 -3.77 47.41 30.85
N GLN A 697 -3.57 47.01 29.60
CA GLN A 697 -3.92 47.80 28.42
C GLN A 697 -4.81 46.96 27.49
N LEU A 698 -5.73 47.62 26.81
CA LEU A 698 -6.55 46.99 25.78
C LEU A 698 -5.73 46.90 24.49
N PHE A 699 -5.49 45.68 24.02
CA PHE A 699 -4.84 45.47 22.72
C PHE A 699 -5.86 45.30 21.59
N ALA A 700 -6.90 44.48 21.78
CA ALA A 700 -7.93 44.26 20.77
C ALA A 700 -9.29 44.04 21.42
N SER A 701 -10.37 44.50 20.78
CA SER A 701 -11.74 44.30 21.24
C SER A 701 -12.64 43.68 20.17
N GLU A 702 -13.50 42.76 20.58
CA GLU A 702 -14.61 42.22 19.76
C GLU A 702 -15.56 43.33 19.25
N ARG A 703 -15.56 44.51 19.90
CA ARG A 703 -16.33 45.69 19.46
C ARG A 703 -15.75 46.32 18.20
N GLU A 704 -14.43 46.29 18.06
CA GLU A 704 -13.69 46.85 16.93
C GLU A 704 -13.52 45.82 15.83
N PHE A 705 -13.33 44.56 16.21
CA PHE A 705 -13.13 43.43 15.31
C PHE A 705 -14.23 42.38 15.53
N PRO A 706 -15.37 42.45 14.82
CA PRO A 706 -16.49 41.51 15.01
C PRO A 706 -16.15 40.04 14.77
N GLN A 707 -15.08 39.76 13.99
CA GLN A 707 -14.56 38.40 13.78
C GLN A 707 -13.85 37.83 15.01
N PHE A 708 -13.44 38.66 15.97
CA PHE A 708 -12.80 38.25 17.21
C PHE A 708 -13.86 37.78 18.22
N ALA A 709 -14.17 36.49 18.20
CA ALA A 709 -15.16 35.89 19.09
C ALA A 709 -14.66 34.53 19.60
N ASN A 710 -14.87 34.26 20.89
CA ASN A 710 -14.51 33.01 21.56
C ASN A 710 -13.03 32.59 21.34
N PRO A 711 -12.05 33.40 21.78
CA PRO A 711 -10.64 33.03 21.65
C PRO A 711 -10.29 31.79 22.47
N THR A 712 -9.54 30.88 21.87
CA THR A 712 -9.13 29.60 22.48
C THR A 712 -7.63 29.51 22.73
N GLN A 713 -6.81 30.08 21.84
CA GLN A 713 -5.35 30.15 21.97
C GLN A 713 -4.83 31.43 21.32
N MET A 714 -3.69 31.94 21.80
CA MET A 714 -3.01 33.08 21.21
C MET A 714 -1.48 32.95 21.32
N THR A 715 -0.75 33.50 20.37
CA THR A 715 0.72 33.62 20.38
C THR A 715 1.17 34.76 19.47
N PHE A 716 2.44 35.16 19.53
CA PHE A 716 2.98 36.25 18.70
C PHE A 716 3.91 35.72 17.61
N ASP A 717 3.77 36.24 16.39
CA ASP A 717 4.72 35.93 15.31
C ASP A 717 6.03 36.72 15.44
N SER A 718 6.99 36.41 14.56
CA SER A 718 8.30 37.08 14.54
C SER A 718 8.27 38.56 14.13
N LYS A 719 7.13 39.05 13.63
CA LYS A 719 6.88 40.48 13.34
C LYS A 719 6.27 41.20 14.55
N GLY A 720 5.95 40.49 15.63
CA GLY A 720 5.30 41.04 16.82
C GLY A 720 3.78 41.17 16.69
N ARG A 721 3.17 40.53 15.69
CA ARG A 721 1.71 40.53 15.52
C ARG A 721 1.09 39.45 16.40
N LEU A 722 -0.06 39.74 17.00
CA LEU A 722 -0.79 38.78 17.83
C LEU A 722 -1.64 37.88 16.95
N TRP A 723 -1.44 36.58 17.05
CA TRP A 723 -2.27 35.57 16.40
C TRP A 723 -3.25 34.97 17.41
N VAL A 724 -4.48 34.73 16.98
CA VAL A 724 -5.54 34.19 17.86
C VAL A 724 -6.40 33.19 17.12
N SER A 725 -6.54 31.98 17.67
CA SER A 725 -7.55 31.02 17.22
C SER A 725 -8.90 31.34 17.88
N CYS A 726 -9.95 31.33 17.08
CA CYS A 726 -11.29 31.73 17.48
C CYS A 726 -12.29 30.63 17.16
N MET A 727 -13.01 30.15 18.18
CA MET A 727 -14.04 29.11 18.06
C MET A 727 -15.44 29.73 18.03
N ILE A 728 -15.76 30.39 16.92
CA ILE A 728 -17.03 31.11 16.73
C ILE A 728 -18.24 30.16 16.87
N ASN A 729 -18.08 28.90 16.47
CA ASN A 729 -19.10 27.86 16.53
C ASN A 729 -19.16 27.15 17.89
N TYR A 730 -18.58 27.73 18.94
CA TYR A 730 -18.55 27.10 20.26
C TYR A 730 -19.95 26.72 20.77
N PRO A 731 -20.13 25.52 21.37
CA PRO A 731 -19.11 24.48 21.55
C PRO A 731 -19.03 23.47 20.38
N GLN A 732 -19.96 23.52 19.40
CA GLN A 732 -19.95 22.64 18.22
C GLN A 732 -20.88 23.18 17.11
N TRP A 733 -20.79 22.59 15.92
CA TRP A 733 -21.69 22.88 14.81
C TRP A 733 -23.14 22.44 15.07
N LEU A 734 -24.11 23.31 14.74
CA LEU A 734 -25.54 23.01 14.80
C LEU A 734 -26.07 22.49 13.43
N PRO A 735 -26.65 21.28 13.34
CA PRO A 735 -27.13 20.74 12.07
C PRO A 735 -28.19 21.61 11.36
N GLY A 736 -27.88 21.97 10.12
CA GLY A 736 -28.68 22.87 9.27
C GLY A 736 -28.28 24.34 9.37
N ALA A 737 -27.34 24.71 10.25
CA ALA A 737 -26.64 25.99 10.15
C ALA A 737 -25.60 25.95 9.03
N ALA A 738 -25.02 27.11 8.70
CA ALA A 738 -23.84 27.18 7.84
C ALA A 738 -22.72 26.29 8.42
N LYS A 739 -21.87 25.74 7.54
CA LYS A 739 -20.68 25.01 8.00
C LYS A 739 -19.83 25.89 8.90
N PRO A 740 -19.09 25.30 9.87
CA PRO A 740 -18.23 26.07 10.75
C PRO A 740 -17.27 26.95 9.97
N GLY A 741 -17.07 28.14 10.52
CA GLY A 741 -16.14 29.13 10.03
C GLY A 741 -15.31 29.64 11.19
N ASP A 742 -14.84 28.73 12.04
CA ASP A 742 -13.85 29.05 13.08
C ASP A 742 -12.56 29.50 12.39
N LYS A 743 -11.81 30.40 13.04
CA LYS A 743 -10.81 31.21 12.34
C LYS A 743 -9.50 31.30 13.09
N LEU A 744 -8.44 31.51 12.32
CA LEU A 744 -7.15 31.99 12.80
C LEU A 744 -7.01 33.45 12.36
N LEU A 745 -6.88 34.35 13.33
CA LEU A 745 -6.83 35.80 13.12
C LEU A 745 -5.43 36.35 13.45
N ILE A 746 -5.05 37.43 12.78
CA ILE A 746 -3.82 38.18 13.01
C ILE A 746 -4.20 39.62 13.37
N PHE A 747 -3.69 40.12 14.48
CA PHE A 747 -3.87 41.49 14.94
C PHE A 747 -2.54 42.23 14.87
N GLU A 748 -2.57 43.40 14.26
CA GLU A 748 -1.40 44.24 14.03
C GLU A 748 -1.72 45.65 14.53
N ASP A 749 -0.76 46.24 15.23
CA ASP A 749 -0.71 47.67 15.58
C ASP A 749 0.20 48.34 14.53
N THR A 750 -0.42 48.94 13.50
CA THR A 750 0.34 49.48 12.36
C THR A 750 0.95 50.86 12.64
N ASP A 751 0.47 51.58 13.65
CA ASP A 751 0.96 52.92 14.01
C ASP A 751 1.77 52.98 15.32
N GLN A 752 1.93 51.84 16.01
CA GLN A 752 2.71 51.63 17.23
C GLN A 752 2.18 52.43 18.43
N ASP A 753 0.87 52.63 18.52
CA ASP A 753 0.22 53.34 19.63
C ASP A 753 -0.23 52.41 20.79
N GLY A 754 -0.09 51.10 20.62
CA GLY A 754 -0.36 50.06 21.60
C GLY A 754 -1.52 49.14 21.19
N PRO A 755 -2.74 49.66 21.00
CA PRO A 755 -3.86 48.90 20.44
C PRO A 755 -3.64 48.40 19.01
N ALA A 756 -4.26 47.28 18.66
CA ALA A 756 -4.35 46.82 17.28
C ALA A 756 -5.35 47.67 16.49
N ASP A 757 -4.95 48.13 15.31
CA ASP A 757 -5.77 48.89 14.38
C ASP A 757 -6.19 48.06 13.15
N LYS A 758 -5.65 46.84 13.02
CA LYS A 758 -5.86 45.94 11.90
C LYS A 758 -6.07 44.51 12.38
N CYS A 759 -7.06 43.84 11.79
CA CYS A 759 -7.32 42.42 11.98
C CYS A 759 -7.44 41.71 10.62
N ILE A 760 -6.59 40.70 10.40
CA ILE A 760 -6.54 39.88 9.19
C ILE A 760 -7.09 38.50 9.53
N THR A 761 -7.90 37.92 8.63
CA THR A 761 -8.30 36.53 8.73
C THR A 761 -7.34 35.68 7.92
N PHE A 762 -6.47 34.93 8.59
CA PHE A 762 -5.48 34.07 7.93
C PHE A 762 -6.12 32.82 7.34
N TYR A 763 -7.05 32.20 8.07
CA TYR A 763 -7.80 31.04 7.61
C TYR A 763 -9.11 30.91 8.38
N ASP A 764 -10.18 30.45 7.72
CA ASP A 764 -11.53 30.57 8.27
C ASP A 764 -12.48 29.41 8.01
N LYS A 765 -11.90 28.24 7.73
CA LYS A 765 -12.60 26.98 7.47
C LYS A 765 -12.34 25.96 8.56
N LEU A 766 -11.97 26.41 9.77
CA LEU A 766 -11.61 25.54 10.89
C LEU A 766 -12.86 25.04 11.61
N ILE A 767 -12.65 23.95 12.35
CA ILE A 767 -13.60 23.34 13.27
C ILE A 767 -12.87 23.11 14.59
N CYS A 768 -13.33 23.74 15.68
CA CYS A 768 -12.80 23.54 17.03
C CYS A 768 -11.27 23.76 17.13
N PRO A 769 -10.73 24.94 16.76
CA PRO A 769 -9.29 25.19 16.81
C PRO A 769 -8.82 25.49 18.23
N THR A 770 -8.58 24.45 19.02
CA THR A 770 -8.18 24.52 20.44
C THR A 770 -6.69 24.74 20.66
N GLY A 771 -5.87 24.70 19.61
CA GLY A 771 -4.46 25.05 19.67
C GLY A 771 -3.82 25.25 18.30
N PHE A 772 -2.77 26.07 18.25
CA PHE A 772 -1.97 26.28 17.05
C PHE A 772 -0.56 26.76 17.40
N GLU A 773 0.41 26.45 16.54
CA GLU A 773 1.79 26.91 16.69
C GLU A 773 2.47 27.13 15.34
N PHE A 774 3.40 28.08 15.28
CA PHE A 774 4.20 28.33 14.07
C PHE A 774 5.12 27.14 13.80
N HIS A 775 5.20 26.74 12.54
CA HIS A 775 6.03 25.62 12.11
C HIS A 775 6.58 25.87 10.71
N GLU A 776 7.90 25.79 10.55
CA GLU A 776 8.57 26.06 9.28
C GLU A 776 8.15 27.42 8.68
N ASP A 777 7.49 27.42 7.53
CA ASP A 777 6.97 28.60 6.86
C ASP A 777 5.44 28.73 6.92
N GLY A 778 4.81 28.05 7.87
CA GLY A 778 3.36 28.07 8.07
C GLY A 778 2.95 27.88 9.53
N VAL A 779 1.74 27.36 9.73
CA VAL A 779 1.11 27.17 11.04
C VAL A 779 0.52 25.77 11.14
N LEU A 780 0.86 25.05 12.20
CA LEU A 780 0.13 23.84 12.59
C LEU A 780 -1.07 24.25 13.44
N VAL A 781 -2.24 23.70 13.13
CA VAL A 781 -3.51 24.05 13.79
C VAL A 781 -4.29 22.78 14.10
N VAL A 782 -4.94 22.73 15.27
CA VAL A 782 -5.98 21.74 15.55
C VAL A 782 -7.22 22.08 14.72
N ASP A 783 -7.72 21.11 13.97
CA ASP A 783 -8.98 21.17 13.24
C ASP A 783 -9.70 19.85 13.53
N GLU A 784 -10.36 19.75 14.70
CA GLU A 784 -10.74 18.44 15.26
C GLU A 784 -11.55 17.60 14.26
N PRO A 785 -11.18 16.31 14.07
CA PRO A 785 -10.23 15.51 14.85
C PRO A 785 -8.76 15.51 14.36
N ARG A 786 -8.35 16.54 13.63
CA ARG A 786 -7.11 16.55 12.83
C ARG A 786 -6.13 17.58 13.34
N ILE A 787 -4.87 17.38 12.94
CA ILE A 787 -3.90 18.48 12.86
C ILE A 787 -3.71 18.77 11.38
N ILE A 788 -3.82 20.04 11.03
CA ILE A 788 -3.54 20.56 9.69
C ILE A 788 -2.33 21.48 9.71
N PHE A 789 -1.65 21.57 8.58
CA PHE A 789 -0.62 22.55 8.29
C PHE A 789 -1.16 23.55 7.27
N LEU A 790 -1.16 24.82 7.64
CA LEU A 790 -1.60 25.94 6.82
C LEU A 790 -0.40 26.74 6.36
N ARG A 791 -0.32 27.08 5.08
CA ARG A 791 0.82 27.77 4.49
C ARG A 791 0.36 28.90 3.59
N ASP A 792 0.96 30.07 3.79
CA ASP A 792 0.87 31.24 2.92
C ASP A 792 2.06 31.17 1.95
N THR A 793 1.78 31.13 0.65
CA THR A 793 2.78 30.92 -0.40
C THR A 793 3.12 32.19 -1.17
N ASP A 794 2.36 33.27 -1.00
CA ASP A 794 2.54 34.53 -1.71
C ASP A 794 2.80 35.75 -0.82
N GLY A 795 2.66 35.58 0.50
CA GLY A 795 2.96 36.56 1.54
C GLY A 795 1.83 37.57 1.79
N ASP A 796 0.59 37.26 1.40
CA ASP A 796 -0.58 38.12 1.61
C ASP A 796 -1.23 37.97 2.99
N ASP A 797 -0.64 37.15 3.87
CA ASP A 797 -1.16 36.79 5.19
C ASP A 797 -2.50 36.02 5.13
N GLN A 798 -2.71 35.21 4.09
CA GLN A 798 -3.77 34.20 3.99
C GLN A 798 -3.18 32.83 3.64
N ALA A 799 -3.78 31.75 4.16
CA ALA A 799 -3.35 30.40 3.83
C ALA A 799 -3.84 29.99 2.42
N ASP A 800 -2.90 29.68 1.53
CA ASP A 800 -3.13 29.15 0.18
C ASP A 800 -3.26 27.62 0.17
N GLU A 801 -2.44 26.97 1.01
CA GLU A 801 -2.34 25.52 1.09
C GLU A 801 -2.78 25.01 2.46
N MET A 802 -3.53 23.91 2.46
CA MET A 802 -3.88 23.16 3.66
C MET A 802 -3.51 21.69 3.47
N THR A 803 -2.70 21.18 4.38
CA THR A 803 -2.33 19.77 4.43
C THR A 803 -2.74 19.15 5.75
N GLN A 804 -3.60 18.13 5.72
CA GLN A 804 -3.86 17.33 6.91
C GLN A 804 -2.69 16.39 7.23
N VAL A 805 -2.03 16.63 8.36
CA VAL A 805 -0.80 15.91 8.75
C VAL A 805 -1.05 14.71 9.66
N ILE A 806 -2.02 14.79 10.56
CA ILE A 806 -2.44 13.69 11.42
C ILE A 806 -3.95 13.71 11.61
N ASP A 807 -4.53 12.56 11.90
CA ASP A 807 -5.92 12.38 12.29
C ASP A 807 -5.96 11.53 13.55
N GLY A 808 -7.09 11.56 14.27
CA GLY A 808 -7.36 10.67 15.38
C GLY A 808 -7.35 11.33 16.76
N ILE A 809 -7.29 12.65 16.80
CA ILE A 809 -7.55 13.41 18.03
C ILE A 809 -8.99 13.10 18.48
N ALA A 810 -9.15 12.90 19.78
CA ALA A 810 -10.42 12.62 20.42
C ALA A 810 -11.40 13.77 20.25
N THR A 811 -12.65 13.46 19.87
CA THR A 811 -13.74 14.46 19.73
C THR A 811 -14.75 14.38 20.89
N ASP A 812 -14.37 13.68 21.96
CA ASP A 812 -15.25 13.32 23.06
C ASP A 812 -15.76 14.56 23.82
N ASP A 813 -14.92 15.55 24.16
CA ASP A 813 -15.35 16.76 24.87
C ASP A 813 -14.48 17.94 24.45
N THR A 814 -15.08 18.96 23.82
CA THR A 814 -14.37 20.13 23.29
C THR A 814 -13.72 20.97 24.39
N HIS A 815 -14.06 20.74 25.67
CA HIS A 815 -13.42 21.40 26.81
C HIS A 815 -12.15 20.68 27.31
N HIS A 816 -12.00 19.41 26.93
CA HIS A 816 -10.87 18.54 27.28
C HIS A 816 -10.05 18.13 26.04
N ALA A 817 -10.49 18.58 24.86
CA ALA A 817 -9.83 18.46 23.57
C ALA A 817 -8.35 18.82 23.61
N MET A 818 -7.60 18.23 22.69
CA MET A 818 -6.17 18.50 22.56
C MET A 818 -5.95 19.99 22.24
N GLY A 819 -5.27 20.73 23.11
CA GLY A 819 -5.08 22.17 22.98
C GLY A 819 -3.90 22.68 23.80
N ALA A 820 -3.83 23.99 24.00
CA ALA A 820 -2.76 24.65 24.77
C ALA A 820 -1.35 24.26 24.31
N TRP A 821 -1.10 24.49 23.03
CA TRP A 821 0.14 24.08 22.37
C TRP A 821 1.29 25.00 22.75
N GLU A 822 2.47 24.42 22.97
CA GLU A 822 3.67 25.18 23.33
C GLU A 822 4.94 24.47 22.82
N TRP A 823 5.87 25.24 22.25
CA TRP A 823 7.18 24.73 21.86
C TRP A 823 8.11 24.63 23.07
N SER A 824 8.69 23.44 23.27
CA SER A 824 9.84 23.32 24.16
C SER A 824 11.09 23.93 23.55
N HIS A 825 12.04 24.30 24.41
CA HIS A 825 13.36 24.80 24.00
C HIS A 825 14.18 23.79 23.15
N GLY A 826 13.78 22.51 23.16
CA GLY A 826 14.37 21.44 22.35
C GLY A 826 13.74 21.27 20.97
N GLY A 827 12.74 22.08 20.60
CA GLY A 827 12.04 21.99 19.31
C GLY A 827 11.01 20.84 19.25
N LEU A 828 10.48 20.42 20.40
CA LEU A 828 9.36 19.48 20.49
C LEU A 828 8.08 20.23 20.83
N LEU A 829 6.97 19.86 20.19
CA LEU A 829 5.65 20.47 20.39
C LEU A 829 4.91 19.73 21.50
N TYR A 830 4.47 20.45 22.52
CA TYR A 830 3.68 19.93 23.63
C TYR A 830 2.22 20.31 23.45
N MET A 831 1.31 19.37 23.68
CA MET A 831 -0.14 19.56 23.50
C MET A 831 -0.85 18.90 24.68
N LEU A 832 -1.79 19.60 25.31
CA LEU A 832 -2.48 19.13 26.51
C LEU A 832 -3.84 18.54 26.18
N GLU A 833 -4.21 17.44 26.83
CA GLU A 833 -5.54 16.82 26.72
C GLU A 833 -6.06 16.43 28.11
N GLY A 834 -7.35 16.66 28.33
CA GLY A 834 -8.07 16.35 29.56
C GLY A 834 -8.44 14.88 29.73
N VAL A 835 -9.15 14.58 30.82
CA VAL A 835 -9.67 13.22 31.08
C VAL A 835 -10.85 12.88 30.18
N SER A 836 -11.23 11.60 30.13
CA SER A 836 -12.42 11.12 29.40
C SER A 836 -12.35 11.29 27.88
N MET A 837 -11.12 11.37 27.33
CA MET A 837 -10.85 11.43 25.90
C MET A 837 -10.38 10.07 25.36
N SER A 838 -10.62 9.81 24.07
CA SER A 838 -10.27 8.55 23.39
C SER A 838 -9.45 8.78 22.11
N THR A 839 -8.22 9.26 22.26
CA THR A 839 -7.31 9.57 21.15
C THR A 839 -6.66 8.31 20.56
N THR A 840 -6.67 8.21 19.24
CA THR A 840 -6.16 7.07 18.45
C THR A 840 -5.45 7.59 17.21
N LEU A 841 -4.12 7.66 17.20
CA LEU A 841 -3.34 8.25 16.10
C LEU A 841 -2.60 7.17 15.33
N GLU A 842 -2.35 7.38 14.04
CA GLU A 842 -1.37 6.59 13.29
C GLU A 842 -0.18 7.47 12.93
N THR A 843 1.01 6.90 13.09
CA THR A 843 2.26 7.54 12.74
C THR A 843 3.11 6.59 11.91
N PRO A 844 4.15 7.08 11.22
CA PRO A 844 5.15 6.22 10.59
C PRO A 844 5.75 5.18 11.55
N TRP A 845 5.69 5.42 12.86
CA TRP A 845 6.21 4.55 13.92
C TRP A 845 5.19 3.57 14.49
N GLY A 846 3.95 3.60 14.00
CA GLY A 846 2.87 2.71 14.41
C GLY A 846 1.69 3.41 15.05
N PRO A 847 0.67 2.62 15.42
CA PRO A 847 -0.53 3.11 16.08
C PRO A 847 -0.21 3.59 17.50
N PHE A 848 -0.78 4.74 17.87
CA PHE A 848 -0.73 5.31 19.20
C PHE A 848 -2.16 5.40 19.75
N ARG A 849 -2.39 4.96 20.99
CA ARG A 849 -3.72 4.94 21.60
C ARG A 849 -3.65 5.41 23.04
N ASN A 850 -4.54 6.34 23.43
CA ASN A 850 -4.73 6.78 24.80
C ASN A 850 -6.24 6.91 25.06
N LYS A 851 -6.74 6.28 26.13
CA LYS A 851 -8.16 6.32 26.49
C LYS A 851 -8.34 6.58 27.98
N GLY A 852 -8.78 7.79 28.32
CA GLY A 852 -9.15 8.20 29.67
C GLY A 852 -8.12 9.06 30.41
N PRO A 853 -6.83 8.66 30.53
CA PRO A 853 -5.81 9.49 31.17
C PRO A 853 -5.58 10.81 30.44
N SER A 854 -5.67 11.91 31.19
CA SER A 854 -5.17 13.23 30.78
C SER A 854 -3.65 13.28 30.72
N GLY A 855 -3.11 14.31 30.08
CA GLY A 855 -1.69 14.58 30.10
C GLY A 855 -1.23 15.46 28.95
N ALA A 856 0.09 15.41 28.72
CA ALA A 856 0.75 16.13 27.65
C ALA A 856 1.22 15.14 26.59
N TYR A 857 0.80 15.39 25.36
CA TYR A 857 1.35 14.79 24.18
C TYR A 857 2.57 15.58 23.71
N VAL A 858 3.55 14.85 23.18
CA VAL A 858 4.78 15.43 22.65
C VAL A 858 4.97 14.95 21.23
N LEU A 859 4.90 15.87 20.27
CA LEU A 859 5.16 15.63 18.86
C LEU A 859 6.55 16.17 18.51
N ASP A 860 7.36 15.31 17.90
CA ASP A 860 8.50 15.74 17.10
C ASP A 860 8.03 15.83 15.64
N PRO A 861 7.79 17.04 15.08
CA PRO A 861 7.25 17.19 13.73
C PRO A 861 8.23 16.72 12.65
N LYS A 862 9.53 16.62 12.96
CA LYS A 862 10.55 16.18 11.98
C LYS A 862 10.56 14.67 11.81
N SER A 863 10.32 13.93 12.89
CA SER A 863 10.30 12.47 12.87
C SER A 863 8.88 11.88 12.94
N TRP A 864 7.86 12.68 13.22
CA TRP A 864 6.49 12.25 13.51
C TRP A 864 6.36 11.29 14.69
N LYS A 865 7.33 11.31 15.61
CA LYS A 865 7.24 10.54 16.85
C LYS A 865 6.27 11.23 17.81
N PHE A 866 5.27 10.47 18.22
CA PHE A 866 4.30 10.89 19.23
C PHE A 866 4.58 10.20 20.56
N ARG A 867 4.49 10.93 21.66
CA ARG A 867 4.61 10.40 23.03
C ARG A 867 3.55 11.02 23.90
N HIS A 868 3.23 10.35 25.00
CA HIS A 868 2.35 10.88 26.03
C HIS A 868 3.04 10.74 27.38
N PHE A 869 2.99 11.80 28.18
CA PHE A 869 3.41 11.75 29.58
C PHE A 869 2.38 12.47 30.45
N ARG A 870 2.31 12.02 31.69
CA ARG A 870 1.43 12.57 32.71
C ARG A 870 2.23 12.76 33.98
N THR A 871 2.11 13.92 34.62
CA THR A 871 2.57 14.08 36.01
C THR A 871 1.36 14.00 36.97
N PRO A 872 1.59 13.71 38.27
CA PRO A 872 0.50 13.64 39.23
C PRO A 872 -0.29 14.95 39.34
N GLY A 873 -1.61 14.85 39.46
CA GLY A 873 -2.47 16.00 39.79
C GLY A 873 -3.15 16.70 38.60
N TYR A 874 -3.03 16.19 37.37
CA TYR A 874 -3.74 16.77 36.21
C TYR A 874 -5.07 16.04 35.94
N GLY A 875 -6.15 16.81 35.84
CA GLY A 875 -7.47 16.34 35.40
C GLY A 875 -7.90 16.99 34.08
N ASN A 876 -7.74 18.30 33.97
CA ASN A 876 -8.02 19.08 32.78
C ASN A 876 -6.93 20.16 32.61
N PRO A 877 -5.73 19.78 32.12
CA PRO A 877 -4.64 20.72 31.89
C PRO A 877 -5.00 21.66 30.74
N TRP A 878 -4.86 22.98 30.93
CA TRP A 878 -5.33 24.01 29.98
C TRP A 878 -4.26 25.05 29.59
N CYS A 879 -3.11 25.05 30.24
CA CYS A 879 -1.97 25.87 29.81
C CYS A 879 -0.65 25.17 30.12
N MET A 880 0.34 25.40 29.26
CA MET A 880 1.71 24.96 29.42
C MET A 880 2.63 26.11 29.05
N VAL A 881 3.61 26.41 29.90
CA VAL A 881 4.67 27.37 29.58
C VAL A 881 6.02 26.82 30.04
N PHE A 882 7.09 27.19 29.34
CA PHE A 882 8.44 26.88 29.77
C PHE A 882 9.11 28.11 30.36
N ASP A 883 9.71 27.97 31.55
CA ASP A 883 10.56 29.01 32.09
C ASP A 883 11.90 29.10 31.34
N ARG A 884 12.70 30.12 31.67
CA ARG A 884 14.02 30.35 31.06
C ARG A 884 15.05 29.22 31.28
N TRP A 885 14.76 28.28 32.18
CA TRP A 885 15.60 27.12 32.47
C TRP A 885 15.10 25.85 31.76
N GLY A 886 14.03 25.96 30.96
CA GLY A 886 13.38 24.86 30.27
C GLY A 886 12.47 24.02 31.17
N GLN A 887 12.07 24.52 32.34
CA GLN A 887 11.12 23.85 33.23
C GLN A 887 9.70 24.13 32.77
N GLY A 888 8.96 23.06 32.47
CA GLY A 888 7.55 23.15 32.09
C GLY A 888 6.64 23.38 33.31
N VAL A 889 5.72 24.34 33.19
CA VAL A 889 4.69 24.65 34.17
C VAL A 889 3.33 24.42 33.52
N ILE A 890 2.54 23.50 34.09
CA ILE A 890 1.20 23.16 33.60
C ILE A 890 0.16 23.75 34.55
N GLY A 891 -0.80 24.50 34.01
CA GLY A 891 -2.02 24.89 34.71
C GLY A 891 -3.12 23.85 34.53
N ASP A 892 -3.81 23.51 35.62
CA ASP A 892 -4.91 22.53 35.65
C ASP A 892 -6.20 23.21 36.12
N GLY A 893 -7.30 22.98 35.38
CA GLY A 893 -8.59 23.62 35.62
C GLY A 893 -9.47 22.86 36.62
N THR A 894 -9.04 21.68 37.07
CA THR A 894 -9.84 20.82 37.97
C THR A 894 -9.49 21.04 39.45
N ASN A 895 -8.26 21.45 39.73
CA ASN A 895 -7.73 21.60 41.10
C ASN A 895 -7.42 23.06 41.48
N ALA A 896 -7.80 24.03 40.65
CA ALA A 896 -7.61 25.47 40.89
C ALA A 896 -8.68 26.07 41.83
#